data_AF-A0ABC9GTH2-F1
#
_entry.id   AF-A0ABC9GTH2-F1
#
_cell.length_a   1.000
_cell.length_b   1.000
_cell.length_c   1.000
_cell.angle_alpha   90.00
_cell.angle_beta   90.00
_cell.angle_gamma   90.00
#
_symmetry.space_group_name_H-M   'P 1'
#
loop_
_entity.id
_entity.type
_entity.pdbx_description
1 polymer ?
#
loop_
_entity_poly.entity_id
_entity_poly.type
_entity_poly.pdbx_seq_one_letter_code
_entity_poly.pdbx_strand_id
1 'polypeptide(L)'
;MLRAAAAAAAVFPARFTAAPAVAAAEELRSPLLRVLGTLRGGRGSLLLGRRARFCSNSSASDSEAAAEAEAKAEDAAVAEGEADGKASSAIVPTNPKIEDYLSVVALPLPHRPLFPGFYMPVYVKDQKLLQALIENRKRQASYAGAFLVKDEEGTDPNIVTGSDSEKSIDDLKGKDLLKRLHEVGTLAQITSIQGDQVVLLGHRRLRITEMVEEDPLTVKVDHLKENPYNKDDDVIKATSFEVISTLREVLRASSLWKDHVQTYTQHIGDFNYPRLADFGAAISGANKLLCQEVLEELDVYKRLKLTLELVKKEMEISKLQQSIAKAIEEKISGDQRRYLLNEQLKAIKKELGLETDDKTALSAKFRERIESKKDKCPPHVLLVIEEELTKLQLLEASSSEFNVTRNYLDWLTVLPWGNYSDENFDVHHAQKILDEDHYGLSDVKERILEFIAVGKLRGTSQGKIICLSGPPGVGKTSIGRSIARALNRQFYRFSVGGLADVAEIKGHRRTYVGAMPGKMVQCLKSVGTANPLVLIDEIDKLGRGHSGDPASALLELLDPEQNVNFLDHYLDVPIDLSKVLFVCTANVIEMIPNPLLDRMEIIAIAGYITDEKMHIARDYLEKNTREACGIKPEQVEVTDAALLALIENYCREAGVRNLQKHIEKIYRKIALQLVRQGVSNEPDKEALSVTANVEPSSGDGAIAKDEILKDSAVEDASVTNNIINPASEEANEVNLAKEAVHEVHTTEAPEENSISEGKDTDGAKEDAVDKAIEKVVVDSSNLGDFVGKPVFQAERIYEQTPIGVVMGLAWTAMGGSTLYIETTKVEEGEGKGALVLTGQLGDVMKESAQIAQTVGRAILLEKEPDNQFFANSKLHLHVPAGATPKDGPSAGCTMITSMLSLAMGKPVKKDLAMTGEVTLTGRILPIGGVKEKTIAARRSAIKTLIFPAANKRDFDELASNVKEGLEVHFVDTYSEIYDLAFQGDAGTETS
;
A
#
# COMPACT_ATOMS: atom_id res chain seq x y z
N MET A 1 -17.59 11.46 -59.71
CA MET A 1 -18.44 12.47 -60.37
C MET A 1 -19.46 13.02 -59.37
N LEU A 2 -20.17 14.11 -59.69
CA LEU A 2 -21.06 14.81 -58.76
C LEU A 2 -22.45 14.16 -58.59
N ARG A 3 -23.10 14.45 -57.45
CA ARG A 3 -24.54 14.75 -57.20
C ARG A 3 -25.64 14.04 -58.02
N ALA A 4 -26.72 13.62 -57.35
CA ALA A 4 -28.05 14.28 -57.41
C ALA A 4 -29.14 13.58 -56.55
N ALA A 5 -30.29 14.26 -56.39
CA ALA A 5 -31.60 13.82 -55.83
C ALA A 5 -31.64 13.38 -54.34
N ALA A 6 -32.37 13.99 -53.37
CA ALA A 6 -33.43 15.01 -53.29
C ALA A 6 -34.91 14.53 -53.20
N ALA A 7 -35.77 15.42 -52.67
CA ALA A 7 -37.21 15.30 -52.33
C ALA A 7 -37.55 14.61 -50.98
N ALA A 8 -38.58 15.02 -50.21
CA ALA A 8 -39.34 16.30 -50.17
C ALA A 8 -40.20 16.43 -48.88
N ALA A 9 -40.52 17.68 -48.48
CA ALA A 9 -41.78 18.20 -47.87
C ALA A 9 -42.48 17.52 -46.66
N ALA A 10 -43.31 18.19 -45.82
CA ALA A 10 -43.45 19.60 -45.40
C ALA A 10 -44.57 19.73 -44.30
N VAL A 11 -44.79 20.95 -43.79
CA VAL A 11 -45.99 21.47 -43.08
C VAL A 11 -46.10 21.29 -41.54
N PHE A 12 -46.47 22.40 -40.89
CA PHE A 12 -46.75 22.62 -39.45
C PHE A 12 -48.28 22.82 -39.23
N PRO A 13 -48.82 22.67 -38.00
CA PRO A 13 -49.20 23.87 -37.23
C PRO A 13 -48.98 23.74 -35.70
N ALA A 14 -49.33 24.78 -34.93
CA ALA A 14 -49.01 24.92 -33.49
C ALA A 14 -50.09 25.74 -32.70
N ARG A 15 -49.82 25.99 -31.38
CA ARG A 15 -50.61 26.73 -30.34
C ARG A 15 -51.58 25.85 -29.53
N PHE A 16 -51.87 26.06 -28.23
CA PHE A 16 -51.62 27.08 -27.16
C PHE A 16 -51.67 26.36 -25.77
N THR A 17 -51.48 26.85 -24.52
CA THR A 17 -51.05 28.09 -23.78
C THR A 17 -50.85 27.68 -22.28
N ALA A 18 -50.27 28.44 -21.34
CA ALA A 18 -49.19 29.43 -21.27
C ALA A 18 -49.04 30.00 -19.81
N ALA A 19 -47.80 30.32 -19.37
CA ALA A 19 -47.43 31.15 -18.18
C ALA A 19 -47.74 30.58 -16.76
N PRO A 20 -47.14 31.12 -15.65
CA PRO A 20 -46.19 32.24 -15.52
C PRO A 20 -44.84 31.91 -14.79
N ALA A 21 -44.06 32.95 -14.45
CA ALA A 21 -42.74 32.92 -13.75
C ALA A 21 -42.89 32.93 -12.20
N VAL A 22 -41.91 33.10 -11.29
CA VAL A 22 -40.64 33.90 -11.20
C VAL A 22 -39.74 33.33 -10.08
N ALA A 23 -38.40 33.47 -10.14
CA ALA A 23 -37.46 33.78 -9.01
C ALA A 23 -36.00 33.37 -9.33
N ALA A 24 -35.03 33.87 -8.54
CA ALA A 24 -33.59 33.63 -8.69
C ALA A 24 -32.93 33.23 -7.37
N ALA A 25 -31.75 32.60 -7.45
CA ALA A 25 -30.75 32.51 -6.39
C ALA A 25 -29.35 32.29 -7.02
N GLU A 26 -28.30 32.76 -6.34
CA GLU A 26 -26.90 32.72 -6.80
C GLU A 26 -26.02 31.76 -5.97
N GLU A 27 -24.82 31.54 -6.50
CA GLU A 27 -23.59 31.07 -5.83
C GLU A 27 -23.59 29.86 -4.87
N LEU A 28 -22.69 28.91 -5.18
CA LEU A 28 -21.70 28.44 -4.22
C LEU A 28 -20.44 27.96 -4.97
N ARG A 29 -19.34 28.71 -4.85
CA ARG A 29 -17.99 28.31 -5.32
C ARG A 29 -17.00 28.42 -4.17
N SER A 30 -16.04 27.49 -4.12
CA SER A 30 -15.11 27.28 -3.01
C SER A 30 -14.18 28.48 -2.73
N PRO A 31 -14.09 28.98 -1.49
CA PRO A 31 -13.23 30.11 -1.13
C PRO A 31 -11.83 29.65 -0.69
N LEU A 32 -10.86 29.59 -1.62
CA LEU A 32 -9.46 29.27 -1.26
C LEU A 32 -8.36 29.98 -2.08
N LEU A 33 -8.68 30.78 -3.11
CA LEU A 33 -7.69 31.45 -3.96
C LEU A 33 -8.06 32.91 -4.29
N ARG A 34 -8.01 33.82 -3.29
CA ARG A 34 -8.13 35.26 -3.56
C ARG A 34 -7.49 36.26 -2.58
N VAL A 35 -6.42 35.89 -1.86
CA VAL A 35 -5.61 36.87 -1.10
C VAL A 35 -4.12 36.69 -1.38
N LEU A 36 -3.64 37.33 -2.45
CA LEU A 36 -2.26 37.81 -2.61
C LEU A 36 -2.17 38.71 -3.86
N GLY A 37 -1.59 39.91 -3.72
CA GLY A 37 -1.12 40.71 -4.85
C GLY A 37 -2.04 41.80 -5.43
N THR A 38 -2.31 42.88 -4.67
CA THR A 38 -2.51 44.24 -5.24
C THR A 38 -1.95 45.34 -4.34
N LEU A 39 -0.62 45.51 -4.32
CA LEU A 39 0.02 46.74 -3.87
C LEU A 39 0.42 47.60 -5.08
N ARG A 40 -0.45 48.53 -5.48
CA ARG A 40 -0.12 49.76 -6.24
C ARG A 40 -1.34 50.68 -6.28
N GLY A 41 -1.18 51.92 -5.81
CA GLY A 41 -2.28 52.88 -5.62
C GLY A 41 -2.59 53.78 -6.83
N GLY A 42 -3.54 54.71 -6.67
CA GLY A 42 -3.91 55.64 -7.75
C GLY A 42 -5.09 56.58 -7.46
N ARG A 43 -4.83 57.64 -6.68
CA ARG A 43 -5.58 58.93 -6.56
C ARG A 43 -6.87 59.14 -7.39
N GLY A 44 -7.98 59.49 -6.71
CA GLY A 44 -9.17 60.16 -7.28
C GLY A 44 -10.38 60.03 -6.31
N SER A 45 -10.96 61.05 -5.65
CA SER A 45 -11.25 62.47 -5.97
C SER A 45 -12.38 62.61 -7.02
N LEU A 46 -13.53 63.27 -6.78
CA LEU A 46 -14.13 63.95 -5.60
C LEU A 46 -15.65 64.18 -5.87
N LEU A 47 -16.51 64.25 -4.81
CA LEU A 47 -17.76 65.06 -4.70
C LEU A 47 -18.95 64.84 -5.69
N LEU A 48 -20.21 65.26 -5.44
CA LEU A 48 -21.03 65.42 -4.21
C LEU A 48 -22.51 65.76 -4.58
N GLY A 49 -23.50 65.14 -3.90
CA GLY A 49 -24.54 65.91 -3.20
C GLY A 49 -25.96 66.15 -3.79
N ARG A 50 -26.96 65.79 -2.98
CA ARG A 50 -28.18 66.58 -2.59
C ARG A 50 -28.63 66.03 -1.21
N ARG A 51 -28.77 66.82 -0.13
CA ARG A 51 -29.83 67.79 0.25
C ARG A 51 -31.21 67.12 0.45
N ALA A 52 -31.99 67.36 1.53
CA ALA A 52 -31.89 68.32 2.66
C ALA A 52 -32.60 67.77 3.94
N ARG A 53 -32.16 68.05 5.18
CA ARG A 53 -32.66 69.08 6.18
C ARG A 53 -34.10 68.84 6.70
N PHE A 54 -34.53 69.30 7.91
CA PHE A 54 -34.07 70.43 8.75
C PHE A 54 -34.49 70.26 10.25
N CYS A 55 -33.56 70.50 11.21
CA CYS A 55 -33.62 70.80 12.68
C CYS A 55 -34.79 70.29 13.57
N SER A 56 -34.76 70.39 14.92
CA SER A 56 -33.95 71.14 15.90
C SER A 56 -33.83 70.32 17.21
N ASN A 57 -33.11 70.65 18.28
CA ASN A 57 -32.14 71.68 18.71
C ASN A 57 -31.46 71.09 20.01
N SER A 58 -30.44 71.63 20.71
CA SER A 58 -29.34 72.62 20.56
C SER A 58 -28.57 72.58 21.91
N SER A 59 -27.30 72.94 22.08
CA SER A 59 -26.30 73.62 21.23
C SER A 59 -24.96 72.80 21.30
N ALA A 60 -23.69 73.27 21.23
CA ALA A 60 -23.06 74.60 21.23
C ALA A 60 -21.67 74.61 20.52
N SER A 61 -20.92 75.68 20.77
CA SER A 61 -19.59 76.10 20.30
C SER A 61 -18.43 75.54 21.14
N ASP A 62 -17.14 75.56 20.72
CA ASP A 62 -16.49 75.79 19.41
C ASP A 62 -15.01 75.35 19.45
N SER A 63 -14.42 74.96 18.29
CA SER A 63 -12.96 75.04 17.94
C SER A 63 -11.94 74.20 18.79
N GLU A 64 -10.68 73.94 18.39
CA GLU A 64 -9.87 74.28 17.21
C GLU A 64 -8.69 73.29 16.97
N ALA A 65 -8.11 73.31 15.76
CA ALA A 65 -6.70 73.02 15.41
C ALA A 65 -6.05 71.63 15.75
N ALA A 66 -4.72 71.54 15.56
CA ALA A 66 -3.92 70.30 15.45
C ALA A 66 -2.42 70.53 15.75
N ALA A 67 -1.59 69.48 15.55
CA ALA A 67 -0.11 69.41 15.53
C ALA A 67 0.61 68.76 16.76
N GLU A 68 1.92 68.61 16.62
CA GLU A 68 2.81 67.62 17.28
C GLU A 68 3.49 68.12 18.58
N ALA A 69 3.97 67.19 19.43
CA ALA A 69 5.12 67.38 20.34
C ALA A 69 5.65 66.03 20.91
N GLU A 70 6.93 65.98 21.28
CA GLU A 70 7.62 64.84 21.90
C GLU A 70 8.02 65.09 23.38
N ALA A 71 8.50 64.03 24.06
CA ALA A 71 9.37 64.05 25.25
C ALA A 71 8.73 64.55 26.59
N LYS A 72 9.25 64.24 27.80
CA LYS A 72 10.52 63.60 28.24
C LYS A 72 10.31 62.83 29.58
N ALA A 73 11.38 62.47 30.31
CA ALA A 73 11.37 61.54 31.45
C ALA A 73 11.82 62.15 32.81
N GLU A 74 11.92 61.27 33.83
CA GLU A 74 12.71 61.31 35.10
C GLU A 74 11.98 61.29 36.47
N ASP A 75 12.75 60.88 37.49
CA ASP A 75 12.38 60.29 38.80
C ASP A 75 11.67 61.19 39.83
N ALA A 76 10.96 60.54 40.77
CA ALA A 76 11.17 60.67 42.23
C ALA A 76 10.34 59.64 43.04
N ALA A 77 10.72 59.38 44.30
CA ALA A 77 10.04 58.44 45.22
C ALA A 77 10.04 58.93 46.69
N VAL A 78 9.47 58.09 47.58
CA VAL A 78 9.63 58.06 49.07
C VAL A 78 8.60 58.81 49.95
N ALA A 79 7.99 58.05 50.88
CA ALA A 79 7.41 58.41 52.20
C ALA A 79 6.19 59.37 52.29
N GLU A 80 5.39 59.44 53.37
CA GLU A 80 5.05 58.57 54.52
C GLU A 80 3.74 59.12 55.17
N GLY A 81 3.12 58.40 56.13
CA GLY A 81 2.21 59.01 57.12
C GLY A 81 0.96 58.20 57.50
N GLU A 82 0.86 57.80 58.76
CA GLU A 82 -0.31 57.13 59.35
C GLU A 82 -1.34 58.12 59.95
N ALA A 83 -2.62 57.75 59.98
CA ALA A 83 -3.59 58.20 61.00
C ALA A 83 -4.80 57.23 61.10
N ASP A 84 -5.23 56.89 62.32
CA ASP A 84 -6.37 55.99 62.61
C ASP A 84 -7.70 56.76 62.78
N GLY A 85 -8.85 56.13 62.51
CA GLY A 85 -10.13 56.82 62.29
C GLY A 85 -11.40 55.96 62.24
N LYS A 86 -11.57 55.00 63.17
CA LYS A 86 -12.81 54.29 63.57
C LYS A 86 -14.14 54.57 62.82
N ALA A 87 -14.72 53.50 62.26
CA ALA A 87 -16.14 53.04 62.38
C ALA A 87 -17.31 54.07 62.36
N SER A 88 -18.42 53.89 61.64
CA SER A 88 -18.93 52.67 60.97
C SER A 88 -20.11 52.95 60.02
N SER A 89 -20.20 52.19 58.91
CA SER A 89 -21.47 51.61 58.41
C SER A 89 -21.15 50.61 57.29
N ALA A 90 -21.28 49.31 57.57
CA ALA A 90 -20.83 48.26 56.67
C ALA A 90 -21.95 47.83 55.70
N ILE A 91 -21.83 48.25 54.45
CA ILE A 91 -22.35 47.50 53.29
C ILE A 91 -21.11 47.15 52.44
N VAL A 92 -20.47 46.03 52.76
CA VAL A 92 -19.35 45.52 51.98
C VAL A 92 -19.92 44.72 50.81
N PRO A 93 -19.64 45.09 49.54
CA PRO A 93 -19.92 44.21 48.42
C PRO A 93 -18.98 43.00 48.53
N THR A 94 -19.53 41.84 48.88
CA THR A 94 -18.77 40.59 48.92
C THR A 94 -18.48 40.13 47.49
N ASN A 95 -17.43 40.65 46.88
CA ASN A 95 -16.80 39.97 45.76
C ASN A 95 -16.43 38.55 46.24
N PRO A 96 -16.93 37.48 45.61
CA PRO A 96 -16.55 36.13 45.98
C PRO A 96 -15.05 35.96 45.81
N LYS A 97 -14.42 35.28 46.77
CA LYS A 97 -13.01 34.89 46.66
C LYS A 97 -12.88 33.86 45.55
N ILE A 98 -11.68 33.76 44.98
CA ILE A 98 -11.33 32.75 43.98
C ILE A 98 -11.65 31.33 44.51
N GLU A 99 -11.53 31.12 45.82
CA GLU A 99 -11.76 29.86 46.53
C GLU A 99 -13.25 29.51 46.72
N ASP A 100 -14.18 30.46 46.49
CA ASP A 100 -15.62 30.24 46.57
C ASP A 100 -16.19 29.63 45.26
N TYR A 101 -15.42 29.62 44.17
CA TYR A 101 -15.79 29.05 42.88
C TYR A 101 -15.59 27.52 42.86
N LEU A 102 -16.53 26.79 43.47
CA LEU A 102 -16.55 25.32 43.53
C LEU A 102 -17.24 24.65 42.33
N SER A 103 -17.85 25.43 41.43
CA SER A 103 -18.48 24.96 40.19
C SER A 103 -18.14 25.91 39.05
N VAL A 104 -17.70 25.38 37.91
CA VAL A 104 -17.27 26.14 36.73
C VAL A 104 -17.72 25.48 35.43
N VAL A 105 -17.93 26.27 34.38
CA VAL A 105 -18.11 25.75 33.03
C VAL A 105 -16.78 25.18 32.53
N ALA A 106 -16.79 23.95 32.03
CA ALA A 106 -15.64 23.28 31.46
C ALA A 106 -15.41 23.74 30.00
N LEU A 107 -14.18 24.17 29.72
CA LEU A 107 -13.73 24.61 28.41
C LEU A 107 -12.67 23.63 27.88
N PRO A 108 -12.96 22.83 26.83
CA PRO A 108 -11.99 21.90 26.26
C PRO A 108 -10.86 22.65 25.53
N LEU A 109 -9.63 22.20 25.75
CA LEU A 109 -8.42 22.67 25.08
C LEU A 109 -7.87 21.54 24.19
N PRO A 110 -7.88 21.66 22.85
CA PRO A 110 -7.50 20.55 21.98
C PRO A 110 -5.98 20.34 21.83
N HIS A 111 -5.18 21.40 21.98
CA HIS A 111 -3.76 21.38 21.56
C HIS A 111 -2.75 21.58 22.70
N ARG A 112 -3.05 22.38 23.73
CA ARG A 112 -2.13 22.68 24.85
C ARG A 112 -2.89 22.96 26.15
N PRO A 113 -2.37 22.56 27.32
CA PRO A 113 -2.93 22.95 28.61
C PRO A 113 -2.66 24.42 28.93
N LEU A 114 -3.52 25.04 29.74
CA LEU A 114 -3.33 26.40 30.26
C LEU A 114 -2.56 26.36 31.60
N PHE A 115 -1.40 27.02 31.66
CA PHE A 115 -0.64 27.15 32.91
C PHE A 115 -1.09 28.36 33.75
N PRO A 116 -0.99 28.29 35.09
CA PRO A 116 -1.20 29.45 35.97
C PRO A 116 -0.26 30.62 35.62
N GLY A 117 -0.80 31.84 35.62
CA GLY A 117 -0.09 33.08 35.29
C GLY A 117 0.00 33.40 33.80
N PHE A 118 -0.41 32.50 32.90
CA PHE A 118 -0.33 32.71 31.45
C PHE A 118 -1.65 33.19 30.85
N TYR A 119 -1.52 34.01 29.79
CA TYR A 119 -2.63 34.34 28.90
C TYR A 119 -2.66 33.37 27.72
N MET A 120 -3.85 32.88 27.36
CA MET A 120 -4.03 32.08 26.15
C MET A 120 -5.31 32.48 25.39
N PRO A 121 -5.23 32.81 24.09
CA PRO A 121 -6.40 32.92 23.23
C PRO A 121 -6.91 31.53 22.84
N VAL A 122 -8.21 31.30 22.96
CA VAL A 122 -8.89 30.06 22.57
C VAL A 122 -10.06 30.43 21.65
N TYR A 123 -10.23 29.69 20.56
CA TYR A 123 -11.38 29.84 19.66
C TYR A 123 -12.48 28.85 20.06
N VAL A 124 -13.68 29.36 20.30
CA VAL A 124 -14.82 28.59 20.83
C VAL A 124 -15.94 28.56 19.78
N LYS A 125 -16.03 27.46 19.02
CA LYS A 125 -17.02 27.31 17.94
C LYS A 125 -18.44 27.01 18.45
N ASP A 126 -18.59 26.32 19.58
CA ASP A 126 -19.92 26.03 20.13
C ASP A 126 -20.57 27.32 20.65
N GLN A 127 -21.59 27.76 19.93
CA GLN A 127 -22.36 28.96 20.24
C GLN A 127 -23.04 28.89 21.61
N LYS A 128 -23.41 27.70 22.11
CA LYS A 128 -23.97 27.55 23.47
C LYS A 128 -22.91 27.81 24.54
N LEU A 129 -21.72 27.22 24.36
CA LEU A 129 -20.59 27.41 25.27
C LEU A 129 -20.13 28.88 25.29
N LEU A 130 -20.04 29.50 24.12
CA LEU A 130 -19.72 30.92 23.98
C LEU A 130 -20.78 31.82 24.66
N GLN A 131 -22.07 31.53 24.49
CA GLN A 131 -23.17 32.24 25.16
C GLN A 131 -23.08 32.11 26.70
N ALA A 132 -22.78 30.92 27.22
CA ALA A 132 -22.61 30.69 28.65
C ALA A 132 -21.39 31.44 29.23
N LEU A 133 -20.27 31.48 28.52
CA LEU A 133 -19.09 32.28 28.90
C LEU A 133 -19.39 33.79 28.90
N ILE A 134 -20.15 34.28 27.92
CA ILE A 134 -20.63 35.67 27.87
C ILE A 134 -21.58 35.97 29.03
N GLU A 135 -22.50 35.06 29.38
CA GLU A 135 -23.42 35.24 30.49
C GLU A 135 -22.71 35.22 31.86
N ASN A 136 -21.79 34.27 32.08
CA ASN A 136 -21.00 34.21 33.30
C ASN A 136 -20.20 35.51 33.51
N ARG A 137 -19.60 36.06 32.44
CA ARG A 137 -18.92 37.37 32.47
C ARG A 137 -19.88 38.54 32.77
N LYS A 138 -21.13 38.50 32.31
CA LYS A 138 -22.19 39.48 32.68
C LYS A 138 -22.64 39.35 34.15
N ARG A 139 -22.72 38.12 34.67
CA ARG A 139 -23.07 37.80 36.07
C ARG A 139 -21.92 38.04 37.07
N GLN A 140 -20.86 38.74 36.67
CA GLN A 140 -19.58 38.94 37.41
C GLN A 140 -18.81 37.65 37.77
N ALA A 141 -19.29 36.47 37.37
CA ALA A 141 -18.62 35.19 37.50
C ALA A 141 -17.59 34.99 36.36
N SER A 142 -16.52 35.80 36.35
CA SER A 142 -15.56 35.87 35.23
C SER A 142 -14.62 34.67 35.05
N TYR A 143 -14.98 33.48 35.54
CA TYR A 143 -14.11 32.29 35.57
C TYR A 143 -14.71 31.07 34.85
N ALA A 144 -13.85 30.27 34.24
CA ALA A 144 -14.13 28.95 33.67
C ALA A 144 -13.04 27.95 34.08
N GLY A 145 -13.29 26.65 33.95
CA GLY A 145 -12.26 25.62 34.10
C GLY A 145 -11.74 25.19 32.74
N ALA A 146 -10.46 25.39 32.45
CA ALA A 146 -9.85 25.03 31.17
C ALA A 146 -9.09 23.69 31.29
N PHE A 147 -9.46 22.70 30.48
CA PHE A 147 -9.01 21.30 30.61
C PHE A 147 -8.52 20.74 29.28
N LEU A 148 -7.42 19.99 29.29
CA LEU A 148 -6.85 19.37 28.08
C LEU A 148 -7.72 18.20 27.58
N VAL A 149 -7.80 18.02 26.26
CA VAL A 149 -8.44 16.88 25.59
C VAL A 149 -7.44 15.74 25.36
N LYS A 150 -7.77 14.55 25.89
CA LYS A 150 -7.08 13.27 25.71
C LYS A 150 -7.15 12.79 24.26
N ASP A 151 -6.12 12.07 23.83
CA ASP A 151 -6.08 11.37 22.55
C ASP A 151 -6.87 10.04 22.59
N GLU A 152 -7.10 9.44 21.41
CA GLU A 152 -7.76 8.14 21.31
C GLU A 152 -6.76 6.98 21.52
N GLU A 153 -7.16 5.98 22.31
CA GLU A 153 -6.31 4.83 22.65
C GLU A 153 -5.98 4.00 21.39
N GLY A 154 -4.74 4.11 20.93
CA GLY A 154 -4.23 3.38 19.75
C GLY A 154 -3.52 4.25 18.70
N THR A 155 -3.59 5.58 18.81
CA THR A 155 -2.93 6.49 17.86
C THR A 155 -1.46 6.73 18.23
N ASP A 156 -0.55 6.45 17.30
CA ASP A 156 0.90 6.58 17.47
C ASP A 156 1.32 8.07 17.35
N PRO A 157 1.90 8.72 18.39
CA PRO A 157 1.95 10.18 18.52
C PRO A 157 2.86 10.92 17.52
N ASN A 158 3.54 10.20 16.63
CA ASN A 158 4.36 10.77 15.55
C ASN A 158 3.68 10.79 14.17
N ILE A 159 2.48 10.18 14.02
CA ILE A 159 1.81 10.06 12.72
C ILE A 159 0.71 11.11 12.59
N VAL A 160 0.95 12.15 11.79
CA VAL A 160 -0.10 13.09 11.36
C VAL A 160 -0.91 12.44 10.23
N THR A 161 -1.86 11.58 10.59
CA THR A 161 -2.82 11.01 9.65
C THR A 161 -3.85 12.06 9.22
N GLY A 162 -3.79 12.48 7.96
CA GLY A 162 -4.98 13.01 7.30
C GLY A 162 -5.96 11.89 6.93
N SER A 163 -7.19 12.28 6.58
CA SER A 163 -8.34 11.45 6.14
C SER A 163 -9.06 10.57 7.18
N ASP A 164 -10.32 10.97 7.43
CA ASP A 164 -11.50 10.11 7.34
C ASP A 164 -11.85 9.08 8.44
N SER A 165 -11.69 9.42 9.73
CA SER A 165 -12.55 8.80 10.77
C SER A 165 -12.84 9.62 12.05
N GLU A 166 -12.58 10.94 12.08
CA GLU A 166 -12.82 11.76 13.28
C GLU A 166 -14.26 12.28 13.37
N LYS A 167 -14.91 12.08 14.53
CA LYS A 167 -16.00 12.97 14.98
C LYS A 167 -15.37 14.27 15.46
N SER A 168 -15.92 15.44 15.11
CA SER A 168 -15.30 16.68 15.57
C SER A 168 -15.35 16.76 17.09
N ILE A 169 -14.31 17.34 17.70
CA ILE A 169 -14.31 17.66 19.13
C ILE A 169 -15.51 18.58 19.47
N ASP A 170 -15.97 19.37 18.50
CA ASP A 170 -17.16 20.23 18.60
C ASP A 170 -18.50 19.45 18.74
N ASP A 171 -18.54 18.17 18.34
CA ASP A 171 -19.75 17.32 18.38
C ASP A 171 -19.93 16.60 19.74
N LEU A 172 -18.90 16.58 20.60
CA LEU A 172 -18.90 15.85 21.86
C LEU A 172 -19.58 16.68 22.98
N LYS A 173 -20.58 16.10 23.65
CA LYS A 173 -21.37 16.78 24.70
C LYS A 173 -21.55 15.92 25.95
N GLY A 174 -21.86 16.57 27.08
CA GLY A 174 -22.13 15.93 28.37
C GLY A 174 -21.08 14.89 28.79
N LYS A 175 -21.57 13.70 29.14
CA LYS A 175 -20.76 12.60 29.69
C LYS A 175 -19.65 12.08 28.76
N ASP A 176 -19.78 12.23 27.44
CA ASP A 176 -18.75 11.75 26.50
C ASP A 176 -17.63 12.77 26.28
N LEU A 177 -17.95 14.07 26.35
CA LEU A 177 -16.93 15.13 26.46
C LEU A 177 -16.15 14.98 27.77
N LEU A 178 -16.84 14.74 28.89
CA LEU A 178 -16.23 14.57 30.21
C LEU A 178 -15.17 13.45 30.24
N LYS A 179 -15.42 12.30 29.58
CA LYS A 179 -14.46 11.20 29.48
C LYS A 179 -13.16 11.60 28.76
N ARG A 180 -13.28 12.44 27.70
CA ARG A 180 -12.13 12.92 26.92
C ARG A 180 -11.35 14.06 27.59
N LEU A 181 -11.83 14.63 28.69
CA LEU A 181 -11.05 15.63 29.43
C LEU A 181 -10.04 14.98 30.39
N HIS A 182 -8.89 15.64 30.58
CA HIS A 182 -8.04 15.39 31.74
C HIS A 182 -8.72 15.84 33.03
N GLU A 183 -8.49 15.10 34.12
CA GLU A 183 -9.10 15.39 35.42
C GLU A 183 -8.55 16.67 36.05
N VAL A 184 -7.31 17.04 35.72
CA VAL A 184 -6.64 18.26 36.18
C VAL A 184 -6.60 19.29 35.05
N GLY A 185 -6.90 20.53 35.41
CA GLY A 185 -6.81 21.69 34.52
C GLY A 185 -6.58 22.97 35.31
N THR A 186 -6.91 24.11 34.72
CA THR A 186 -6.63 25.43 35.32
C THR A 186 -7.87 26.30 35.37
N LEU A 187 -8.11 26.93 36.53
CA LEU A 187 -9.08 28.01 36.69
C LEU A 187 -8.64 29.21 35.85
N ALA A 188 -9.44 29.54 34.85
CA ALA A 188 -9.17 30.52 33.83
C ALA A 188 -10.09 31.73 33.98
N GLN A 189 -9.53 32.93 34.14
CA GLN A 189 -10.29 34.18 34.14
C GLN A 189 -10.49 34.68 32.70
N ILE A 190 -11.73 34.99 32.35
CA ILE A 190 -12.14 35.45 31.02
C ILE A 190 -11.81 36.95 30.88
N THR A 191 -10.61 37.24 30.38
CA THR A 191 -10.07 38.60 30.25
C THR A 191 -10.83 39.40 29.18
N SER A 192 -11.00 38.83 27.99
CA SER A 192 -11.79 39.43 26.90
C SER A 192 -12.46 38.36 26.04
N ILE A 193 -13.50 38.76 25.30
CA ILE A 193 -14.19 37.95 24.28
C ILE A 193 -14.34 38.86 23.06
N GLN A 194 -13.93 38.40 21.88
CA GLN A 194 -13.99 39.10 20.61
C GLN A 194 -14.46 38.15 19.50
N GLY A 195 -15.75 38.21 19.15
CA GLY A 195 -16.37 37.16 18.34
C GLY A 195 -16.23 35.80 19.02
N ASP A 196 -15.78 34.81 18.26
CA ASP A 196 -15.56 33.43 18.73
C ASP A 196 -14.22 33.27 19.50
N GLN A 197 -13.40 34.32 19.62
CA GLN A 197 -12.12 34.29 20.31
C GLN A 197 -12.26 34.72 21.78
N VAL A 198 -11.85 33.86 22.70
CA VAL A 198 -11.88 34.07 24.15
C VAL A 198 -10.44 34.14 24.67
N VAL A 199 -10.07 35.22 25.37
CA VAL A 199 -8.75 35.36 25.99
C VAL A 199 -8.84 35.00 27.48
N LEU A 200 -8.13 33.94 27.84
CA LEU A 200 -8.08 33.36 29.18
C LEU A 200 -6.82 33.80 29.91
N LEU A 201 -6.89 33.96 31.23
CA LEU A 201 -5.74 34.09 32.15
C LEU A 201 -5.79 32.95 33.18
N GLY A 202 -4.78 32.09 33.21
CA GLY A 202 -4.70 31.01 34.22
C GLY A 202 -4.42 31.54 35.62
N HIS A 203 -5.11 31.04 36.65
CA HIS A 203 -4.93 31.46 38.05
C HIS A 203 -4.44 30.36 38.98
N ARG A 204 -5.09 29.19 38.98
CA ARG A 204 -4.82 28.06 39.89
C ARG A 204 -5.14 26.73 39.24
N ARG A 205 -4.50 25.65 39.69
CA ARG A 205 -4.84 24.27 39.29
C ARG A 205 -6.18 23.84 39.90
N LEU A 206 -6.97 23.10 39.14
CA LEU A 206 -8.25 22.51 39.52
C LEU A 206 -8.24 21.02 39.26
N ARG A 207 -8.98 20.23 40.07
CA ARG A 207 -9.38 18.86 39.73
C ARG A 207 -10.89 18.77 39.57
N ILE A 208 -11.38 18.14 38.51
CA ILE A 208 -12.80 17.80 38.32
C ILE A 208 -13.22 16.76 39.36
N THR A 209 -14.36 16.97 40.02
CA THR A 209 -14.90 16.02 41.02
C THR A 209 -16.21 15.37 40.58
N GLU A 210 -17.16 16.16 40.07
CA GLU A 210 -18.43 15.65 39.53
C GLU A 210 -19.01 16.60 38.45
N MET A 211 -19.93 16.09 37.65
CA MET A 211 -20.63 16.85 36.61
C MET A 211 -21.96 17.38 37.15
N VAL A 212 -22.28 18.64 36.85
CA VAL A 212 -23.50 19.33 37.30
C VAL A 212 -24.51 19.49 36.16
N GLU A 213 -24.04 19.87 34.97
CA GLU A 213 -24.88 20.11 33.78
C GLU A 213 -24.19 19.55 32.53
N GLU A 214 -24.96 19.15 31.51
CA GLU A 214 -24.44 18.42 30.34
C GLU A 214 -24.21 19.27 29.07
N ASP A 215 -24.96 20.36 28.90
CA ASP A 215 -24.92 21.22 27.71
C ASP A 215 -25.35 22.67 28.05
N PRO A 216 -24.40 23.58 28.36
CA PRO A 216 -22.96 23.39 28.39
C PRO A 216 -22.49 22.47 29.53
N LEU A 217 -21.29 21.90 29.39
CA LEU A 217 -20.69 21.04 30.41
C LEU A 217 -20.27 21.88 31.63
N THR A 218 -21.02 21.82 32.73
CA THR A 218 -20.68 22.46 34.01
C THR A 218 -20.20 21.39 34.98
N VAL A 219 -19.05 21.61 35.62
CA VAL A 219 -18.40 20.65 36.55
C VAL A 219 -18.14 21.28 37.92
N LYS A 220 -18.19 20.46 38.97
CA LYS A 220 -17.61 20.82 40.27
C LYS A 220 -16.12 20.57 40.26
N VAL A 221 -15.40 21.42 40.99
CA VAL A 221 -13.93 21.44 41.00
C VAL A 221 -13.39 21.63 42.41
N ASP A 222 -12.31 20.91 42.70
CA ASP A 222 -11.46 21.12 43.88
C ASP A 222 -10.24 21.97 43.51
N HIS A 223 -9.80 22.85 44.42
CA HIS A 223 -8.71 23.80 44.21
C HIS A 223 -7.40 23.20 44.73
N LEU A 224 -6.61 22.63 43.82
CA LEU A 224 -5.38 21.93 44.17
C LEU A 224 -4.35 22.89 44.78
N LYS A 225 -3.93 22.57 46.01
CA LYS A 225 -2.85 23.25 46.74
C LYS A 225 -1.55 22.48 46.53
N GLU A 226 -0.44 23.21 46.46
CA GLU A 226 0.89 22.61 46.27
C GLU A 226 1.38 21.95 47.56
N ASN A 227 2.19 20.90 47.42
CA ASN A 227 2.78 20.21 48.58
C ASN A 227 3.76 21.16 49.31
N PRO A 228 3.81 21.13 50.66
CA PRO A 228 4.77 21.93 51.40
C PRO A 228 6.21 21.46 51.11
N TYR A 229 7.03 22.36 50.59
CA TYR A 229 8.43 22.11 50.25
C TYR A 229 9.37 22.98 51.08
N ASN A 230 10.60 22.52 51.30
CA ASN A 230 11.63 23.34 51.92
C ASN A 230 12.17 24.36 50.89
N LYS A 231 12.03 25.66 51.18
CA LYS A 231 12.56 26.73 50.32
C LYS A 231 14.08 26.75 50.27
N ASP A 232 14.72 26.21 51.30
CA ASP A 232 16.16 26.24 51.49
C ASP A 232 16.90 24.99 51.01
N ASP A 233 16.19 24.03 50.38
CA ASP A 233 16.79 22.85 49.78
C ASP A 233 17.73 23.20 48.61
N ASP A 234 19.01 22.83 48.76
CA ASP A 234 20.06 23.13 47.78
C ASP A 234 19.88 22.37 46.45
N VAL A 235 19.18 21.22 46.44
CA VAL A 235 18.88 20.46 45.22
C VAL A 235 17.78 21.16 44.41
N ILE A 236 16.77 21.71 45.09
CA ILE A 236 15.73 22.55 44.46
C ILE A 236 16.35 23.84 43.91
N LYS A 237 17.21 24.52 44.71
CA LYS A 237 17.96 25.71 44.27
C LYS A 237 18.78 25.41 43.01
N ALA A 238 19.63 24.38 43.03
CA ALA A 238 20.47 24.01 41.89
C ALA A 238 19.66 23.71 40.62
N THR A 239 18.60 22.91 40.74
CA THR A 239 17.72 22.56 39.61
C THR A 239 17.04 23.82 39.04
N SER A 240 16.61 24.76 39.89
CA SER A 240 16.01 26.02 39.45
C SER A 240 16.99 26.91 38.68
N PHE A 241 18.27 26.97 39.07
CA PHE A 241 19.30 27.70 38.33
C PHE A 241 19.57 27.08 36.96
N GLU A 242 19.55 25.75 36.85
CA GLU A 242 19.72 25.07 35.55
C GLU A 242 18.56 25.36 34.60
N VAL A 243 17.31 25.29 35.10
CA VAL A 243 16.11 25.71 34.33
C VAL A 243 16.24 27.16 33.86
N ILE A 244 16.60 28.09 34.76
CA ILE A 244 16.81 29.51 34.42
C ILE A 244 17.89 29.69 33.33
N SER A 245 19.00 28.95 33.40
CA SER A 245 20.08 29.04 32.41
C SER A 245 19.63 28.54 31.03
N THR A 246 19.07 27.33 30.96
CA THR A 246 18.58 26.74 29.71
C THR A 246 17.47 27.58 29.07
N LEU A 247 16.55 28.13 29.86
CA LEU A 247 15.45 28.95 29.35
C LEU A 247 15.94 30.29 28.77
N ARG A 248 16.99 30.89 29.36
CA ARG A 248 17.67 32.07 28.79
C ARG A 248 18.35 31.77 27.45
N GLU A 249 18.82 30.55 27.21
CA GLU A 249 19.36 30.14 25.90
C GLU A 249 18.24 29.95 24.87
N VAL A 250 17.14 29.26 25.21
CA VAL A 250 15.96 29.08 24.33
C VAL A 250 15.37 30.43 23.90
N LEU A 251 15.22 31.37 24.85
CA LEU A 251 14.72 32.73 24.60
C LEU A 251 15.66 33.56 23.72
N ARG A 252 16.98 33.28 23.71
CA ARG A 252 17.93 33.93 22.79
C ARG A 252 17.96 33.28 21.40
N ALA A 253 17.74 31.97 21.33
CA ALA A 253 17.85 31.20 20.08
C ALA A 253 16.63 31.35 19.17
N SER A 254 15.44 31.47 19.76
CA SER A 254 14.17 31.58 19.05
C SER A 254 13.92 33.00 18.52
N SER A 255 13.42 33.12 17.28
CA SER A 255 13.06 34.43 16.70
C SER A 255 11.71 34.96 17.21
N LEU A 256 10.80 34.05 17.59
CA LEU A 256 9.40 34.34 17.96
C LEU A 256 9.26 35.23 19.20
N TRP A 257 10.21 35.16 20.14
CA TRP A 257 10.09 35.84 21.43
C TRP A 257 10.88 37.16 21.52
N LYS A 258 11.66 37.53 20.49
CA LYS A 258 12.67 38.60 20.52
C LYS A 258 12.20 39.91 21.19
N ASP A 259 11.00 40.38 20.84
CA ASP A 259 10.46 41.65 21.34
C ASP A 259 9.98 41.59 22.81
N HIS A 260 9.69 40.39 23.32
CA HIS A 260 9.24 40.14 24.70
C HIS A 260 10.36 39.63 25.63
N VAL A 261 11.48 39.16 25.07
CA VAL A 261 12.61 38.56 25.83
C VAL A 261 13.15 39.49 26.89
N GLN A 262 13.25 40.80 26.64
CA GLN A 262 13.79 41.76 27.63
C GLN A 262 12.95 41.80 28.90
N THR A 263 11.63 41.98 28.77
CA THR A 263 10.67 42.05 29.89
C THR A 263 10.70 40.79 30.74
N TYR A 264 10.67 39.61 30.11
CA TYR A 264 10.70 38.35 30.85
C TYR A 264 12.09 38.04 31.44
N THR A 265 13.18 38.34 30.74
CA THR A 265 14.55 38.06 31.25
C THR A 265 14.86 38.84 32.52
N GLN A 266 14.30 40.05 32.68
CA GLN A 266 14.43 40.85 33.91
C GLN A 266 13.70 40.19 35.09
N HIS A 267 12.45 39.76 34.90
CA HIS A 267 11.61 39.22 35.99
C HIS A 267 11.74 37.71 36.25
N ILE A 268 12.48 36.96 35.43
CA ILE A 268 12.74 35.52 35.67
C ILE A 268 13.42 35.25 37.03
N GLY A 269 14.16 36.21 37.58
CA GLY A 269 14.76 36.10 38.92
C GLY A 269 13.76 36.21 40.08
N ASP A 270 12.59 36.80 39.86
CA ASP A 270 11.57 37.08 40.89
C ASP A 270 10.55 35.92 41.04
N PHE A 271 10.66 34.87 40.22
CA PHE A 271 9.75 33.74 40.25
C PHE A 271 10.04 32.76 41.40
N ASN A 272 9.05 32.52 42.26
CA ASN A 272 9.04 31.34 43.12
C ASN A 272 9.20 30.07 42.27
N TYR A 273 9.96 29.08 42.76
CA TYR A 273 10.24 27.81 42.06
C TYR A 273 9.03 27.15 41.34
N PRO A 274 7.81 27.11 41.91
CA PRO A 274 6.65 26.53 41.22
C PRO A 274 6.25 27.30 39.95
N ARG A 275 6.30 28.64 40.00
CA ARG A 275 6.02 29.51 38.85
C ARG A 275 7.10 29.41 37.78
N LEU A 276 8.36 29.22 38.17
CA LEU A 276 9.45 28.97 37.22
C LEU A 276 9.22 27.66 36.44
N ALA A 277 8.77 26.60 37.11
CA ALA A 277 8.44 25.33 36.46
C ALA A 277 7.28 25.47 35.46
N ASP A 278 6.20 26.15 35.86
CA ASP A 278 5.07 26.46 34.97
C ASP A 278 5.48 27.36 33.79
N PHE A 279 6.37 28.34 34.04
CA PHE A 279 6.86 29.28 33.03
C PHE A 279 7.76 28.63 31.98
N GLY A 280 8.66 27.72 32.37
CA GLY A 280 9.46 26.94 31.41
C GLY A 280 8.61 25.98 30.58
N ALA A 281 7.58 25.35 31.16
CA ALA A 281 6.72 24.40 30.45
C ALA A 281 5.75 25.08 29.48
N ALA A 282 5.26 26.28 29.80
CA ALA A 282 4.42 27.08 28.89
C ALA A 282 5.19 27.63 27.68
N ILE A 283 6.49 27.89 27.82
CA ILE A 283 7.36 28.35 26.72
C ILE A 283 7.85 27.19 25.83
N SER A 284 7.97 25.98 26.37
CA SER A 284 8.41 24.80 25.62
C SER A 284 7.48 24.46 24.45
N GLY A 285 8.05 23.99 23.33
CA GLY A 285 7.34 23.48 22.17
C GLY A 285 6.77 22.06 22.34
N ALA A 286 7.04 21.41 23.48
CA ALA A 286 6.84 19.98 23.71
C ALA A 286 5.41 19.43 23.54
N ASN A 287 5.33 18.10 23.46
CA ASN A 287 4.09 17.31 23.35
C ASN A 287 3.11 17.66 24.50
N LYS A 288 1.84 17.85 24.16
CA LYS A 288 0.75 18.22 25.08
C LYS A 288 0.65 17.32 26.31
N LEU A 289 0.94 16.03 26.19
CA LEU A 289 0.90 15.06 27.29
C LEU A 289 1.99 15.37 28.33
N LEU A 290 3.21 15.67 27.89
CA LEU A 290 4.32 16.03 28.79
C LEU A 290 4.08 17.38 29.49
N CYS A 291 3.46 18.34 28.80
CA CYS A 291 3.02 19.59 29.42
C CYS A 291 1.91 19.35 30.46
N GLN A 292 1.05 18.35 30.26
CA GLN A 292 -0.01 17.99 31.20
C GLN A 292 0.55 17.27 32.45
N GLU A 293 1.57 16.42 32.31
CA GLU A 293 2.31 15.83 33.44
C GLU A 293 2.88 16.92 34.37
N VAL A 294 3.47 17.98 33.80
CA VAL A 294 3.96 19.14 34.56
C VAL A 294 2.82 19.91 35.27
N LEU A 295 1.63 19.96 34.67
CA LEU A 295 0.46 20.59 35.29
C LEU A 295 -0.12 19.72 36.42
N GLU A 296 -0.08 18.39 36.28
CA GLU A 296 -0.61 17.41 37.24
C GLU A 296 0.28 17.20 38.47
N GLU A 297 1.61 17.27 38.33
CA GLU A 297 2.54 17.07 39.45
C GLU A 297 2.47 18.20 40.51
N LEU A 298 2.33 17.83 41.78
CA LEU A 298 2.19 18.73 42.94
C LEU A 298 3.48 18.91 43.74
N ASP A 299 4.48 18.05 43.53
CA ASP A 299 5.83 18.17 44.07
C ASP A 299 6.70 19.13 43.22
N VAL A 300 7.16 20.21 43.85
CA VAL A 300 7.92 21.29 43.21
C VAL A 300 9.28 20.81 42.66
N TYR A 301 9.93 19.84 43.31
CA TYR A 301 11.22 19.33 42.84
C TYR A 301 11.05 18.50 41.57
N LYS A 302 10.10 17.56 41.57
CA LYS A 302 9.77 16.75 40.39
C LYS A 302 9.28 17.62 39.23
N ARG A 303 8.41 18.60 39.50
CA ARG A 303 7.90 19.53 38.48
C ARG A 303 9.04 20.32 37.82
N LEU A 304 10.00 20.85 38.60
CA LEU A 304 11.21 21.49 38.04
C LEU A 304 12.03 20.53 37.17
N LYS A 305 12.22 19.28 37.59
CA LYS A 305 12.97 18.28 36.82
C LYS A 305 12.28 17.93 35.49
N LEU A 306 10.96 17.78 35.48
CA LEU A 306 10.18 17.59 34.25
C LEU A 306 10.31 18.80 33.32
N THR A 307 10.09 20.03 33.83
CA THR A 307 10.27 21.26 33.05
C THR A 307 11.69 21.38 32.45
N LEU A 308 12.73 21.02 33.20
CA LEU A 308 14.12 21.06 32.72
C LEU A 308 14.32 20.16 31.49
N GLU A 309 13.70 18.99 31.46
CA GLU A 309 13.77 18.08 30.30
C GLU A 309 13.06 18.67 29.06
N LEU A 310 11.90 19.30 29.25
CA LEU A 310 11.15 19.94 28.16
C LEU A 310 11.85 21.18 27.59
N VAL A 311 12.55 21.95 28.43
CA VAL A 311 13.33 23.12 28.01
C VAL A 311 14.63 22.69 27.31
N LYS A 312 15.27 21.59 27.73
CA LYS A 312 16.44 21.02 27.03
C LYS A 312 16.08 20.53 25.62
N LYS A 313 14.97 19.79 25.46
CA LYS A 313 14.48 19.36 24.14
C LYS A 313 14.18 20.55 23.21
N GLU A 314 13.58 21.62 23.73
CA GLU A 314 13.32 22.84 22.97
C GLU A 314 14.60 23.56 22.50
N MET A 315 15.65 23.53 23.33
CA MET A 315 16.96 24.08 22.98
C MET A 315 17.63 23.31 21.83
N GLU A 316 17.49 21.98 21.79
CA GLU A 316 18.02 21.14 20.70
C GLU A 316 17.27 21.40 19.38
N ILE A 317 15.94 21.46 19.43
CA ILE A 317 15.10 21.83 18.29
C ILE A 317 15.48 23.23 17.77
N SER A 318 15.67 24.20 18.67
CA SER A 318 16.08 25.57 18.31
C SER A 318 17.46 25.61 17.62
N LYS A 319 18.44 24.83 18.11
CA LYS A 319 19.79 24.73 17.51
C LYS A 319 19.73 24.06 16.13
N LEU A 320 18.89 23.04 15.95
CA LEU A 320 18.66 22.38 14.66
C LEU A 320 17.95 23.28 13.64
N GLN A 321 16.95 24.07 14.06
CA GLN A 321 16.31 25.05 13.17
C GLN A 321 17.30 26.11 12.69
N GLN A 322 18.20 26.59 13.55
CA GLN A 322 19.25 27.53 13.16
C GLN A 322 20.24 26.94 12.16
N SER A 323 20.62 25.66 12.29
CA SER A 323 21.53 25.01 11.34
C SER A 323 20.88 24.81 9.97
N ILE A 324 19.59 24.44 9.93
CA ILE A 324 18.81 24.35 8.68
C ILE A 324 18.69 25.73 8.01
N ALA A 325 18.35 26.78 8.77
CA ALA A 325 18.26 28.13 8.22
C ALA A 325 19.58 28.59 7.57
N LYS A 326 20.71 28.35 8.24
CA LYS A 326 22.05 28.66 7.71
C LYS A 326 22.40 27.85 6.46
N ALA A 327 22.08 26.56 6.43
CA ALA A 327 22.32 25.70 5.25
C ALA A 327 21.46 26.13 4.03
N ILE A 328 20.23 26.59 4.27
CA ILE A 328 19.35 27.17 3.24
C ILE A 328 19.92 28.49 2.73
N GLU A 329 20.38 29.38 3.61
CA GLU A 329 20.98 30.67 3.25
C GLU A 329 22.28 30.49 2.45
N GLU A 330 23.17 29.58 2.87
CA GLU A 330 24.38 29.22 2.14
C GLU A 330 24.04 28.69 0.72
N LYS A 331 23.06 27.80 0.60
CA LYS A 331 22.61 27.28 -0.70
C LYS A 331 22.01 28.36 -1.61
N ILE A 332 21.16 29.23 -1.08
CA ILE A 332 20.59 30.38 -1.81
C ILE A 332 21.71 31.32 -2.29
N SER A 333 22.71 31.61 -1.44
CA SER A 333 23.86 32.44 -1.83
C SER A 333 24.70 31.78 -2.94
N GLY A 334 24.85 30.45 -2.90
CA GLY A 334 25.53 29.67 -3.94
C GLY A 334 24.83 29.74 -5.29
N ASP A 335 23.50 29.56 -5.31
CA ASP A 335 22.73 29.62 -6.55
C ASP A 335 22.56 31.06 -7.08
N GLN A 336 22.47 32.08 -6.21
CA GLN A 336 22.57 33.48 -6.64
C GLN A 336 23.95 33.81 -7.24
N ARG A 337 25.04 33.31 -6.65
CA ARG A 337 26.40 33.46 -7.18
C ARG A 337 26.57 32.75 -8.53
N ARG A 338 26.01 31.55 -8.69
CA ARG A 338 25.97 30.82 -9.97
C ARG A 338 25.14 31.56 -11.03
N TYR A 339 23.99 32.12 -10.65
CA TYR A 339 23.16 32.94 -11.54
C TYR A 339 23.93 34.16 -12.05
N LEU A 340 24.59 34.92 -11.16
CA LEU A 340 25.41 36.07 -11.53
C LEU A 340 26.60 35.69 -12.42
N LEU A 341 27.29 34.58 -12.11
CA LEU A 341 28.39 34.05 -12.94
C LEU A 341 27.90 33.60 -14.32
N ASN A 342 26.68 33.06 -14.43
CA ASN A 342 26.09 32.66 -15.70
C ASN A 342 25.63 33.87 -16.54
N GLU A 343 25.07 34.92 -15.92
CA GLU A 343 24.81 36.20 -16.60
C GLU A 343 26.12 36.82 -17.11
N GLN A 344 27.19 36.82 -16.30
CA GLN A 344 28.52 37.28 -16.72
C GLN A 344 29.10 36.42 -17.86
N LEU A 345 29.02 35.09 -17.78
CA LEU A 345 29.43 34.19 -18.87
C LEU A 345 28.63 34.43 -20.15
N LYS A 346 27.35 34.75 -20.04
CA LYS A 346 26.47 35.04 -21.18
C LYS A 346 26.81 36.39 -21.83
N ALA A 347 27.13 37.41 -21.04
CA ALA A 347 27.67 38.67 -21.53
C ALA A 347 29.02 38.47 -22.24
N ILE A 348 29.96 37.75 -21.62
CA ILE A 348 31.29 37.44 -22.17
C ILE A 348 31.19 36.63 -23.48
N LYS A 349 30.33 35.60 -23.54
CA LYS A 349 30.09 34.83 -24.78
C LYS A 349 29.57 35.71 -25.92
N LYS A 350 28.71 36.69 -25.59
CA LYS A 350 28.14 37.64 -26.54
C LYS A 350 29.19 38.64 -27.06
N GLU A 351 30.08 39.13 -26.21
CA GLU A 351 31.21 39.98 -26.62
C GLU A 351 32.26 39.22 -27.45
N LEU A 352 32.45 37.92 -27.18
CA LEU A 352 33.34 37.04 -27.94
C LEU A 352 32.79 36.58 -29.30
N GLY A 353 31.52 36.90 -29.63
CA GLY A 353 30.89 36.50 -30.90
C GLY A 353 30.63 34.99 -31.05
N LEU A 354 30.75 34.21 -29.97
CA LEU A 354 30.58 32.75 -29.96
C LEU A 354 29.10 32.35 -29.77
N GLU A 355 28.18 32.99 -30.51
CA GLU A 355 26.74 32.71 -30.48
C GLU A 355 26.38 31.45 -31.30
N THR A 356 26.91 30.29 -30.90
CA THR A 356 26.15 29.04 -31.06
C THR A 356 25.04 29.05 -30.00
N ASP A 357 23.95 29.79 -30.28
CA ASP A 357 22.78 29.88 -29.40
C ASP A 357 22.29 28.47 -29.00
N ASP A 358 21.94 28.25 -27.74
CA ASP A 358 21.59 26.92 -27.20
C ASP A 358 20.39 26.33 -27.97
N LYS A 359 19.50 27.20 -28.49
CA LYS A 359 18.40 26.82 -29.39
C LYS A 359 18.89 26.19 -30.71
N THR A 360 19.99 26.70 -31.25
CA THR A 360 20.60 26.23 -32.51
C THR A 360 21.26 24.88 -32.29
N ALA A 361 21.94 24.70 -31.15
CA ALA A 361 22.50 23.40 -30.75
C ALA A 361 21.40 22.33 -30.56
N LEU A 362 20.30 22.68 -29.88
CA LEU A 362 19.13 21.79 -29.75
C LEU A 362 18.48 21.48 -31.12
N SER A 363 18.34 22.48 -32.00
CA SER A 363 17.80 22.31 -33.35
C SER A 363 18.67 21.36 -34.20
N ALA A 364 20.00 21.51 -34.13
CA ALA A 364 20.94 20.64 -34.84
C ALA A 364 20.85 19.19 -34.34
N LYS A 365 20.84 18.99 -33.01
CA LYS A 365 20.70 17.67 -32.37
C LYS A 365 19.40 16.95 -32.74
N PHE A 366 18.30 17.68 -32.90
CA PHE A 366 17.04 17.09 -33.39
C PHE A 366 17.12 16.73 -34.88
N ARG A 367 17.69 17.60 -35.73
CA ARG A 367 17.91 17.32 -37.17
C ARG A 367 18.79 16.09 -37.39
N GLU A 368 19.92 15.99 -36.69
CA GLU A 368 20.85 14.84 -36.73
C GLU A 368 20.13 13.50 -36.47
N ARG A 369 19.29 13.45 -35.42
CA ARG A 369 18.46 12.27 -35.12
C ARG A 369 17.50 11.91 -36.26
N ILE A 370 16.89 12.91 -36.90
CA ILE A 370 15.92 12.72 -37.99
C ILE A 370 16.62 12.28 -39.27
N GLU A 371 17.80 12.83 -39.60
CA GLU A 371 18.55 12.51 -40.80
C GLU A 371 18.79 10.99 -40.92
N SER A 372 19.13 10.33 -39.81
CA SER A 372 19.31 8.87 -39.73
C SER A 372 18.05 8.01 -39.95
N LYS A 373 16.86 8.63 -39.92
CA LYS A 373 15.54 7.98 -40.03
C LYS A 373 14.68 8.53 -41.18
N LYS A 374 15.20 9.49 -41.95
CA LYS A 374 14.40 10.34 -42.85
C LYS A 374 13.63 9.53 -43.90
N ASP A 375 14.31 8.60 -44.56
CA ASP A 375 13.73 7.73 -45.60
C ASP A 375 12.71 6.71 -45.07
N LYS A 376 12.64 6.53 -43.73
CA LYS A 376 11.76 5.59 -43.02
C LYS A 376 10.58 6.27 -42.32
N CYS A 377 10.59 7.59 -42.23
CA CYS A 377 9.57 8.37 -41.53
C CYS A 377 8.42 8.74 -42.49
N PRO A 378 7.14 8.59 -42.12
CA PRO A 378 6.05 8.96 -43.03
C PRO A 378 6.07 10.46 -43.34
N PRO A 379 5.76 10.88 -44.58
CA PRO A 379 5.99 12.26 -45.03
C PRO A 379 5.15 13.31 -44.26
N HIS A 380 4.00 12.93 -43.71
CA HIS A 380 3.20 13.81 -42.87
C HIS A 380 3.85 14.06 -41.49
N VAL A 381 4.59 13.09 -40.95
CA VAL A 381 5.32 13.24 -39.68
C VAL A 381 6.51 14.16 -39.86
N LEU A 382 7.23 14.02 -40.99
CA LEU A 382 8.34 14.90 -41.34
C LEU A 382 7.91 16.37 -41.43
N LEU A 383 6.77 16.67 -42.06
CA LEU A 383 6.19 18.03 -42.09
C LEU A 383 5.93 18.58 -40.68
N VAL A 384 5.24 17.83 -39.82
CA VAL A 384 4.95 18.26 -38.44
C VAL A 384 6.25 18.52 -37.65
N ILE A 385 7.28 17.71 -37.86
CA ILE A 385 8.60 17.91 -37.23
C ILE A 385 9.30 19.16 -37.78
N GLU A 386 9.24 19.44 -39.08
CA GLU A 386 9.84 20.65 -39.68
C GLU A 386 9.11 21.94 -39.24
N GLU A 387 7.78 21.91 -39.12
CA GLU A 387 6.98 23.01 -38.57
C GLU A 387 7.32 23.29 -37.09
N GLU A 388 7.33 22.26 -36.23
CA GLU A 388 7.61 22.42 -34.80
C GLU A 388 9.09 22.74 -34.53
N LEU A 389 10.04 22.30 -35.38
CA LEU A 389 11.43 22.78 -35.35
C LEU A 389 11.55 24.27 -35.70
N THR A 390 10.78 24.74 -36.69
CA THR A 390 10.75 26.15 -37.08
C THR A 390 10.18 27.01 -35.94
N LYS A 391 9.10 26.55 -35.32
CA LYS A 391 8.49 27.15 -34.12
C LYS A 391 9.44 27.19 -32.92
N LEU A 392 10.21 26.12 -32.67
CA LEU A 392 11.20 26.06 -31.58
C LEU A 392 12.26 27.17 -31.69
N GLN A 393 12.64 27.55 -32.92
CA GLN A 393 13.62 28.62 -33.16
C GLN A 393 13.03 30.03 -32.89
N LEU A 394 11.74 30.22 -33.20
CA LEU A 394 11.02 31.47 -32.95
C LEU A 394 10.70 31.70 -31.46
N LEU A 395 10.48 30.63 -30.69
CA LEU A 395 10.11 30.71 -29.27
C LEU A 395 11.26 31.19 -28.37
N GLU A 396 10.94 31.91 -27.30
CA GLU A 396 11.89 32.25 -26.23
C GLU A 396 12.11 31.07 -25.28
N ALA A 397 13.36 30.83 -24.86
CA ALA A 397 13.72 29.70 -23.99
C ALA A 397 13.13 29.79 -22.56
N SER A 398 12.67 30.97 -22.17
CA SER A 398 11.90 31.29 -20.96
C SER A 398 10.44 30.85 -21.03
N SER A 399 9.89 30.58 -22.22
CA SER A 399 8.48 30.25 -22.40
C SER A 399 8.14 28.82 -21.95
N SER A 400 6.95 28.64 -21.37
CA SER A 400 6.37 27.31 -21.14
C SER A 400 6.18 26.54 -22.46
N GLU A 401 5.81 27.23 -23.54
CA GLU A 401 5.64 26.63 -24.87
C GLU A 401 6.95 26.11 -25.46
N PHE A 402 8.09 26.73 -25.14
CA PHE A 402 9.40 26.24 -25.58
C PHE A 402 9.72 24.88 -24.95
N ASN A 403 9.44 24.70 -23.65
CA ASN A 403 9.63 23.43 -22.97
C ASN A 403 8.64 22.35 -23.46
N VAL A 404 7.38 22.70 -23.73
CA VAL A 404 6.41 21.77 -24.34
C VAL A 404 6.85 21.35 -25.75
N THR A 405 7.24 22.30 -26.60
CA THR A 405 7.68 22.04 -27.98
C THR A 405 8.98 21.23 -28.02
N ARG A 406 9.95 21.54 -27.14
CA ARG A 406 11.18 20.76 -26.96
C ARG A 406 10.90 19.32 -26.56
N ASN A 407 9.99 19.09 -25.62
CA ASN A 407 9.65 17.74 -25.16
C ASN A 407 8.92 16.95 -26.25
N TYR A 408 7.98 17.59 -26.96
CA TYR A 408 7.28 17.02 -28.11
C TYR A 408 8.26 16.56 -29.22
N LEU A 409 9.26 17.39 -29.54
CA LEU A 409 10.32 17.05 -30.48
C LEU A 409 11.25 15.93 -29.98
N ASP A 410 11.57 15.83 -28.68
CA ASP A 410 12.30 14.66 -28.16
C ASP A 410 11.49 13.37 -28.31
N TRP A 411 10.19 13.39 -28.04
CA TRP A 411 9.33 12.22 -28.27
C TRP A 411 9.27 11.83 -29.76
N LEU A 412 8.97 12.76 -30.67
CA LEU A 412 8.89 12.47 -32.11
C LEU A 412 10.22 12.01 -32.71
N THR A 413 11.36 12.60 -32.31
CA THR A 413 12.68 12.24 -32.87
C THR A 413 13.26 10.94 -32.31
N VAL A 414 12.90 10.55 -31.08
CA VAL A 414 13.39 9.28 -30.50
C VAL A 414 12.66 8.06 -31.06
N LEU A 415 11.37 8.17 -31.42
CA LEU A 415 10.55 7.04 -31.90
C LEU A 415 11.18 6.25 -33.08
N PRO A 416 10.99 4.92 -33.14
CA PRO A 416 11.68 4.02 -34.07
C PRO A 416 10.99 3.91 -35.44
N TRP A 417 10.69 5.04 -36.08
CA TRP A 417 10.03 5.09 -37.39
C TRP A 417 10.72 4.17 -38.42
N GLY A 418 9.98 3.18 -38.93
CA GLY A 418 10.44 2.19 -39.91
C GLY A 418 11.65 1.33 -39.49
N ASN A 419 11.98 1.27 -38.19
CA ASN A 419 13.01 0.38 -37.66
C ASN A 419 12.35 -0.88 -37.08
N TYR A 420 12.61 -2.03 -37.69
CA TYR A 420 12.06 -3.33 -37.30
C TYR A 420 13.19 -4.26 -36.84
N SER A 421 12.87 -5.18 -35.93
CA SER A 421 13.72 -6.32 -35.57
C SER A 421 13.56 -7.44 -36.59
N ASP A 422 14.65 -8.18 -36.87
CA ASP A 422 14.65 -9.30 -37.82
C ASP A 422 13.90 -10.50 -37.24
N GLU A 423 12.76 -10.85 -37.85
CA GLU A 423 11.81 -11.82 -37.28
C GLU A 423 12.17 -13.26 -37.64
N ASN A 424 12.28 -14.13 -36.63
CA ASN A 424 12.53 -15.56 -36.85
C ASN A 424 11.21 -16.34 -36.92
N PHE A 425 10.95 -16.97 -38.07
CA PHE A 425 9.80 -17.84 -38.30
C PHE A 425 10.19 -19.33 -38.40
N ASP A 426 11.31 -19.77 -37.80
CA ASP A 426 11.59 -21.20 -37.70
C ASP A 426 10.82 -21.88 -36.56
N VAL A 427 10.03 -22.89 -36.94
CA VAL A 427 9.15 -23.65 -36.05
C VAL A 427 9.97 -24.59 -35.15
N HIS A 428 11.08 -25.15 -35.64
CA HIS A 428 11.94 -26.02 -34.84
C HIS A 428 12.74 -25.22 -33.79
N HIS A 429 13.25 -24.05 -34.16
CA HIS A 429 13.86 -23.11 -33.22
C HIS A 429 12.86 -22.61 -32.16
N ALA A 430 11.64 -22.25 -32.58
CA ALA A 430 10.58 -21.82 -31.67
C ALA A 430 10.18 -22.94 -30.70
N GLN A 431 10.01 -24.17 -31.20
CA GLN A 431 9.73 -25.35 -30.37
C GLN A 431 10.83 -25.54 -29.32
N LYS A 432 12.11 -25.53 -29.74
CA LYS A 432 13.24 -25.68 -28.81
C LYS A 432 13.20 -24.64 -27.68
N ILE A 433 12.94 -23.36 -27.99
CA ILE A 433 12.87 -22.30 -26.96
C ILE A 433 11.67 -22.51 -26.02
N LEU A 434 10.52 -22.92 -26.54
CA LEU A 434 9.33 -23.19 -25.72
C LEU A 434 9.51 -24.42 -24.81
N ASP A 435 10.23 -25.45 -25.28
CA ASP A 435 10.59 -26.64 -24.51
C ASP A 435 11.74 -26.38 -23.51
N GLU A 436 12.65 -25.44 -23.82
CA GLU A 436 13.69 -24.97 -22.90
C GLU A 436 13.10 -24.12 -21.76
N ASP A 437 12.12 -23.25 -22.05
CA ASP A 437 11.54 -22.31 -21.07
C ASP A 437 10.41 -22.89 -20.21
N HIS A 438 9.70 -23.96 -20.63
CA HIS A 438 8.53 -24.50 -19.90
C HIS A 438 8.46 -26.02 -19.94
N TYR A 439 8.26 -26.64 -18.76
CA TYR A 439 7.89 -28.06 -18.67
C TYR A 439 6.44 -28.32 -19.13
N GLY A 440 6.19 -29.47 -19.74
CA GLY A 440 4.86 -29.91 -20.15
C GLY A 440 4.21 -28.97 -21.17
N LEU A 441 2.92 -28.64 -20.95
CA LEU A 441 2.13 -27.69 -21.74
C LEU A 441 2.09 -27.98 -23.27
N SER A 442 2.05 -29.26 -23.66
CA SER A 442 1.98 -29.74 -25.05
C SER A 442 1.04 -28.92 -25.93
N ASP A 443 -0.22 -28.84 -25.53
CA ASP A 443 -1.32 -28.32 -26.34
C ASP A 443 -1.16 -26.79 -26.51
N VAL A 444 -0.71 -26.11 -25.46
CA VAL A 444 -0.43 -24.66 -25.45
C VAL A 444 0.74 -24.34 -26.38
N LYS A 445 1.81 -25.17 -26.35
CA LYS A 445 2.95 -25.04 -27.26
C LYS A 445 2.55 -25.31 -28.70
N GLU A 446 1.75 -26.35 -28.95
CA GLU A 446 1.25 -26.68 -30.29
C GLU A 446 0.44 -25.52 -30.89
N ARG A 447 -0.48 -24.88 -30.14
CA ARG A 447 -1.18 -23.66 -30.58
C ARG A 447 -0.24 -22.49 -30.90
N ILE A 448 0.83 -22.31 -30.12
CA ILE A 448 1.83 -21.27 -30.39
C ILE A 448 2.61 -21.59 -31.68
N LEU A 449 2.93 -22.86 -31.93
CA LEU A 449 3.61 -23.31 -33.15
C LEU A 449 2.69 -23.25 -34.38
N GLU A 450 1.40 -23.56 -34.25
CA GLU A 450 0.37 -23.29 -35.29
C GLU A 450 0.38 -21.81 -35.69
N PHE A 451 0.33 -20.89 -34.71
CA PHE A 451 0.38 -19.45 -34.94
C PHE A 451 1.67 -19.01 -35.68
N ILE A 452 2.84 -19.49 -35.23
CA ILE A 452 4.13 -19.17 -35.87
C ILE A 452 4.20 -19.73 -37.30
N ALA A 453 3.69 -20.94 -37.53
CA ALA A 453 3.61 -21.55 -38.87
C ALA A 453 2.68 -20.77 -39.80
N VAL A 454 1.52 -20.29 -39.32
CA VAL A 454 0.64 -19.40 -40.09
C VAL A 454 1.35 -18.08 -40.41
N GLY A 455 2.06 -17.47 -39.45
CA GLY A 455 2.87 -16.27 -39.68
C GLY A 455 3.92 -16.47 -40.79
N LYS A 456 4.63 -17.61 -40.76
CA LYS A 456 5.59 -18.02 -41.80
C LYS A 456 4.96 -18.10 -43.20
N LEU A 457 3.75 -18.67 -43.30
CA LEU A 457 3.02 -18.81 -44.57
C LEU A 457 2.45 -17.48 -45.08
N ARG A 458 2.10 -16.54 -44.19
CA ARG A 458 1.62 -15.19 -44.56
C ARG A 458 2.76 -14.21 -44.88
N GLY A 459 4.00 -14.52 -44.49
CA GLY A 459 5.15 -13.62 -44.59
C GLY A 459 5.09 -12.41 -43.65
N THR A 460 4.09 -12.36 -42.75
CA THR A 460 3.92 -11.35 -41.70
C THR A 460 3.25 -12.01 -40.49
N SER A 461 3.52 -11.51 -39.28
CA SER A 461 2.86 -11.99 -38.06
C SER A 461 1.40 -11.53 -37.90
N GLN A 462 0.76 -11.03 -38.96
CA GLN A 462 -0.57 -10.43 -38.86
C GLN A 462 -1.61 -11.53 -38.66
N GLY A 463 -2.25 -11.54 -37.48
CA GLY A 463 -3.13 -12.61 -37.01
C GLY A 463 -4.04 -12.13 -35.87
N LYS A 464 -4.78 -13.06 -35.27
CA LYS A 464 -5.62 -12.75 -34.11
C LYS A 464 -4.76 -12.45 -32.88
N ILE A 465 -5.34 -11.70 -31.94
CA ILE A 465 -4.70 -11.36 -30.66
C ILE A 465 -4.69 -12.61 -29.79
N ILE A 466 -3.51 -13.09 -29.36
CA ILE A 466 -3.43 -14.27 -28.48
C ILE A 466 -3.85 -13.85 -27.07
N CYS A 467 -4.82 -14.54 -26.46
CA CYS A 467 -5.22 -14.33 -25.07
C CYS A 467 -4.92 -15.58 -24.23
N LEU A 468 -3.90 -15.49 -23.37
CA LEU A 468 -3.53 -16.56 -22.44
C LEU A 468 -4.44 -16.49 -21.22
N SER A 469 -5.35 -17.45 -21.08
CA SER A 469 -6.26 -17.58 -19.93
C SER A 469 -5.78 -18.68 -18.97
N GLY A 470 -6.19 -18.64 -17.71
CA GLY A 470 -5.86 -19.66 -16.71
C GLY A 470 -5.66 -19.11 -15.30
N PRO A 471 -5.51 -19.94 -14.27
CA PRO A 471 -5.34 -19.45 -12.89
C PRO A 471 -4.04 -18.62 -12.69
N PRO A 472 -3.90 -17.91 -11.56
CA PRO A 472 -2.67 -17.19 -11.25
C PRO A 472 -1.49 -18.16 -11.01
N GLY A 473 -0.30 -17.78 -11.49
CA GLY A 473 0.92 -18.57 -11.26
C GLY A 473 1.16 -19.74 -12.22
N VAL A 474 0.47 -19.82 -13.36
CA VAL A 474 0.67 -20.85 -14.41
C VAL A 474 1.64 -20.45 -15.54
N GLY A 475 2.49 -19.43 -15.33
CA GLY A 475 3.50 -19.05 -16.32
C GLY A 475 3.03 -18.20 -17.52
N LYS A 476 1.79 -17.68 -17.53
CA LYS A 476 1.26 -16.82 -18.63
C LYS A 476 2.25 -15.73 -19.09
N THR A 477 2.85 -15.02 -18.14
CA THR A 477 3.81 -13.94 -18.39
C THR A 477 5.16 -14.42 -18.92
N SER A 478 5.64 -15.61 -18.50
CA SER A 478 6.89 -16.20 -18.99
C SER A 478 6.71 -16.80 -20.39
N ILE A 479 5.56 -17.41 -20.68
CA ILE A 479 5.19 -17.86 -22.04
C ILE A 479 5.24 -16.69 -23.02
N GLY A 480 4.64 -15.54 -22.69
CA GLY A 480 4.73 -14.32 -23.52
C GLY A 480 6.15 -13.84 -23.81
N ARG A 481 7.08 -13.96 -22.84
CA ARG A 481 8.51 -13.67 -23.04
C ARG A 481 9.20 -14.71 -23.94
N SER A 482 8.75 -15.95 -23.87
CA SER A 482 9.31 -17.07 -24.64
C SER A 482 8.92 -16.96 -26.12
N ILE A 483 7.67 -16.58 -26.40
CA ILE A 483 7.21 -16.24 -27.76
C ILE A 483 8.03 -15.09 -28.34
N ALA A 484 8.32 -14.05 -27.55
CA ALA A 484 9.15 -12.93 -28.01
C ALA A 484 10.58 -13.39 -28.38
N ARG A 485 11.21 -14.22 -27.53
CA ARG A 485 12.53 -14.81 -27.79
C ARG A 485 12.53 -15.70 -29.04
N ALA A 486 11.54 -16.57 -29.17
CA ALA A 486 11.38 -17.48 -30.33
C ALA A 486 11.24 -16.73 -31.66
N LEU A 487 10.52 -15.61 -31.66
CA LEU A 487 10.35 -14.74 -32.83
C LEU A 487 11.51 -13.73 -33.05
N ASN A 488 12.53 -13.71 -32.17
CA ASN A 488 13.59 -12.69 -32.12
C ASN A 488 13.05 -11.25 -32.01
N ARG A 489 11.91 -11.06 -31.34
CA ARG A 489 11.27 -9.76 -31.11
C ARG A 489 11.57 -9.22 -29.73
N GLN A 490 11.68 -7.89 -29.64
CA GLN A 490 11.80 -7.20 -28.37
C GLN A 490 10.50 -7.31 -27.55
N PHE A 491 10.64 -7.54 -26.24
CA PHE A 491 9.52 -7.79 -25.32
C PHE A 491 9.21 -6.57 -24.47
N TYR A 492 7.95 -6.12 -24.47
CA TYR A 492 7.43 -5.11 -23.56
C TYR A 492 6.20 -5.64 -22.81
N ARG A 493 6.01 -5.22 -21.56
CA ARG A 493 4.86 -5.59 -20.74
C ARG A 493 4.32 -4.39 -19.97
N PHE A 494 3.00 -4.20 -20.01
CA PHE A 494 2.29 -3.34 -19.07
C PHE A 494 1.05 -4.06 -18.55
N SER A 495 0.64 -3.76 -17.32
CA SER A 495 -0.65 -4.22 -16.79
C SER A 495 -1.74 -3.22 -17.17
N VAL A 496 -2.94 -3.74 -17.44
CA VAL A 496 -4.17 -2.94 -17.54
C VAL A 496 -5.11 -3.17 -16.35
N GLY A 497 -4.76 -4.08 -15.43
CA GLY A 497 -5.54 -4.35 -14.23
C GLY A 497 -5.59 -3.13 -13.30
N GLY A 498 -6.80 -2.67 -12.99
CA GLY A 498 -7.05 -1.46 -12.22
C GLY A 498 -7.03 -0.14 -13.02
N LEU A 499 -6.78 -0.17 -14.34
CA LEU A 499 -6.89 1.04 -15.15
C LEU A 499 -8.33 1.54 -15.20
N ALA A 500 -8.51 2.85 -14.99
CA ALA A 500 -9.79 3.54 -15.05
C ALA A 500 -9.79 4.77 -15.97
N ASP A 501 -8.63 5.19 -16.51
CA ASP A 501 -8.54 6.34 -17.42
C ASP A 501 -8.01 5.92 -18.80
N VAL A 502 -8.70 6.37 -19.85
CA VAL A 502 -8.30 6.28 -21.25
C VAL A 502 -6.97 6.99 -21.51
N ALA A 503 -6.67 8.05 -20.74
CA ALA A 503 -5.45 8.84 -20.88
C ALA A 503 -4.16 8.05 -20.57
N GLU A 504 -4.20 6.93 -19.84
CA GLU A 504 -3.01 6.09 -19.69
C GLU A 504 -2.66 5.35 -20.99
N ILE A 505 -3.66 4.91 -21.75
CA ILE A 505 -3.47 4.17 -23.01
C ILE A 505 -3.16 5.13 -24.16
N LYS A 506 -3.93 6.23 -24.28
CA LYS A 506 -3.84 7.22 -25.37
C LYS A 506 -3.02 8.47 -25.05
N GLY A 507 -2.52 8.63 -23.84
CA GLY A 507 -1.85 9.86 -23.41
C GLY A 507 -2.80 11.02 -23.08
N HIS A 508 -2.21 12.07 -22.49
CA HIS A 508 -2.88 13.35 -22.21
C HIS A 508 -2.61 14.36 -23.32
N ARG A 509 -3.59 15.23 -23.62
CA ARG A 509 -3.40 16.31 -24.58
C ARG A 509 -2.27 17.26 -24.14
N ARG A 510 -1.46 17.71 -25.12
CA ARG A 510 -0.31 18.62 -24.96
C ARG A 510 -0.59 19.91 -24.16
N THR A 511 -1.85 20.31 -24.07
CA THR A 511 -2.34 21.48 -23.34
C THR A 511 -2.33 21.34 -21.81
N TYR A 512 -2.22 20.12 -21.26
CA TYR A 512 -2.20 19.91 -19.81
C TYR A 512 -0.79 20.07 -19.22
N VAL A 513 -0.69 20.73 -18.07
CA VAL A 513 0.58 20.82 -17.32
C VAL A 513 0.98 19.42 -16.86
N GLY A 514 2.18 18.99 -17.23
CA GLY A 514 2.65 17.62 -16.96
C GLY A 514 2.09 16.54 -17.91
N ALA A 515 1.52 16.92 -19.07
CA ALA A 515 1.03 15.97 -20.05
C ALA A 515 2.11 14.95 -20.47
N MET A 516 1.71 13.68 -20.51
CA MET A 516 2.54 12.53 -20.91
C MET A 516 1.86 11.77 -22.05
N PRO A 517 2.64 11.17 -22.99
CA PRO A 517 2.09 10.28 -24.01
C PRO A 517 1.72 8.91 -23.43
N GLY A 518 0.88 8.16 -24.13
CA GLY A 518 0.32 6.89 -23.67
C GLY A 518 1.33 5.74 -23.57
N LYS A 519 0.95 4.66 -22.88
CA LYS A 519 1.84 3.48 -22.67
C LYS A 519 2.43 2.91 -23.98
N MET A 520 1.73 3.03 -25.11
CA MET A 520 2.24 2.53 -26.41
C MET A 520 3.40 3.38 -26.96
N VAL A 521 3.33 4.70 -26.83
CA VAL A 521 4.46 5.60 -27.19
C VAL A 521 5.66 5.35 -26.25
N GLN A 522 5.39 5.12 -24.96
CA GLN A 522 6.42 4.76 -23.98
C GLN A 522 7.06 3.40 -24.30
N CYS A 523 6.27 2.41 -24.73
CA CYS A 523 6.76 1.12 -25.26
C CYS A 523 7.72 1.34 -26.43
N LEU A 524 7.27 2.01 -27.49
CA LEU A 524 8.10 2.24 -28.69
C LEU A 524 9.39 3.02 -28.39
N LYS A 525 9.37 3.98 -27.45
CA LYS A 525 10.58 4.70 -26.98
C LYS A 525 11.53 3.81 -26.18
N SER A 526 11.02 2.97 -25.28
CA SER A 526 11.85 2.09 -24.43
C SER A 526 12.44 0.90 -25.18
N VAL A 527 11.75 0.44 -26.24
CA VAL A 527 12.13 -0.75 -27.02
C VAL A 527 12.98 -0.41 -28.24
N GLY A 528 12.77 0.73 -28.91
CA GLY A 528 13.56 1.14 -30.07
C GLY A 528 13.26 0.39 -31.39
N THR A 529 12.23 -0.45 -31.43
CA THR A 529 11.73 -1.13 -32.65
C THR A 529 10.22 -0.95 -32.82
N ALA A 530 9.72 -0.97 -34.05
CA ALA A 530 8.31 -0.81 -34.41
C ALA A 530 7.53 -2.14 -34.63
N ASN A 531 8.14 -3.31 -34.36
CA ASN A 531 7.48 -4.62 -34.34
C ASN A 531 7.63 -5.40 -33.00
N PRO A 532 7.54 -4.75 -31.81
CA PRO A 532 7.67 -5.43 -30.52
C PRO A 532 6.58 -6.51 -30.33
N LEU A 533 6.85 -7.44 -29.40
CA LEU A 533 5.79 -8.21 -28.74
C LEU A 533 5.37 -7.43 -27.49
N VAL A 534 4.10 -7.06 -27.43
CA VAL A 534 3.49 -6.29 -26.33
C VAL A 534 2.57 -7.20 -25.54
N LEU A 535 2.94 -7.46 -24.29
CA LEU A 535 2.16 -8.24 -23.34
C LEU A 535 1.27 -7.32 -22.48
N ILE A 536 -0.04 -7.50 -22.62
CA ILE A 536 -1.09 -6.82 -21.85
C ILE A 536 -1.47 -7.73 -20.67
N ASP A 537 -1.02 -7.37 -19.47
CA ASP A 537 -1.23 -8.14 -18.23
C ASP A 537 -2.58 -7.79 -17.57
N GLU A 538 -3.27 -8.79 -17.02
CA GLU A 538 -4.53 -8.68 -16.26
C GLU A 538 -5.70 -7.94 -16.97
N ILE A 539 -6.00 -8.30 -18.22
CA ILE A 539 -7.11 -7.69 -19.02
C ILE A 539 -8.52 -7.98 -18.46
N ASP A 540 -8.63 -8.98 -17.59
CA ASP A 540 -9.84 -9.34 -16.84
C ASP A 540 -10.13 -8.39 -15.66
N LYS A 541 -9.26 -7.42 -15.38
CA LYS A 541 -9.39 -6.46 -14.28
C LYS A 541 -9.51 -4.99 -14.72
N LEU A 542 -10.03 -4.74 -15.93
CA LEU A 542 -10.30 -3.39 -16.43
C LEU A 542 -11.35 -2.69 -15.57
N GLY A 543 -11.03 -1.48 -15.09
CA GLY A 543 -11.95 -0.66 -14.31
C GLY A 543 -12.94 0.10 -15.18
N ARG A 544 -14.18 0.25 -14.73
CA ARG A 544 -15.15 1.17 -15.34
C ARG A 544 -14.97 2.56 -14.75
N GLY A 545 -14.21 3.40 -15.44
CA GLY A 545 -13.93 4.78 -15.01
C GLY A 545 -15.04 5.78 -15.33
N HIS A 546 -14.96 6.95 -14.67
CA HIS A 546 -15.86 8.09 -14.93
C HIS A 546 -15.41 8.94 -16.13
N SER A 547 -14.13 8.88 -16.50
CA SER A 547 -13.51 9.69 -17.58
C SER A 547 -13.68 9.11 -18.98
N GLY A 548 -14.25 7.91 -19.09
CA GLY A 548 -14.35 7.13 -20.34
C GLY A 548 -14.18 5.64 -20.06
N ASP A 549 -14.43 4.83 -21.08
CA ASP A 549 -14.22 3.38 -21.04
C ASP A 549 -12.80 3.01 -21.55
N PRO A 550 -11.91 2.44 -20.71
CA PRO A 550 -10.59 2.00 -21.16
C PRO A 550 -10.65 0.80 -22.11
N ALA A 551 -11.73 -0.01 -22.10
CA ALA A 551 -11.88 -1.10 -23.07
C ALA A 551 -12.06 -0.57 -24.51
N SER A 552 -12.79 0.54 -24.68
CA SER A 552 -12.89 1.26 -25.95
C SER A 552 -11.55 1.79 -26.46
N ALA A 553 -10.64 2.19 -25.56
CA ALA A 553 -9.28 2.58 -25.93
C ALA A 553 -8.40 1.38 -26.32
N LEU A 554 -8.59 0.22 -25.67
CA LEU A 554 -7.95 -1.04 -26.06
C LEU A 554 -8.49 -1.59 -27.38
N LEU A 555 -9.77 -1.38 -27.70
CA LEU A 555 -10.36 -1.78 -28.98
C LEU A 555 -9.66 -1.09 -30.16
N GLU A 556 -9.46 0.23 -30.11
CA GLU A 556 -8.74 0.97 -31.15
C GLU A 556 -7.25 0.56 -31.27
N LEU A 557 -6.63 0.18 -30.14
CA LEU A 557 -5.25 -0.31 -30.10
C LEU A 557 -5.10 -1.72 -30.72
N LEU A 558 -6.11 -2.57 -30.54
CA LEU A 558 -6.06 -4.00 -30.86
C LEU A 558 -6.75 -4.36 -32.19
N ASP A 559 -7.66 -3.53 -32.69
CA ASP A 559 -8.36 -3.74 -33.96
C ASP A 559 -7.41 -3.55 -35.16
N PRO A 560 -7.14 -4.59 -35.99
CA PRO A 560 -6.27 -4.48 -37.16
C PRO A 560 -6.72 -3.47 -38.21
N GLU A 561 -7.99 -3.06 -38.21
CA GLU A 561 -8.49 -2.01 -39.12
C GLU A 561 -8.19 -0.58 -38.62
N GLN A 562 -7.97 -0.42 -37.30
CA GLN A 562 -7.80 0.89 -36.65
C GLN A 562 -6.34 1.14 -36.24
N ASN A 563 -5.62 0.10 -35.82
CA ASN A 563 -4.26 0.21 -35.27
C ASN A 563 -3.18 0.65 -36.28
N VAL A 564 -3.50 0.65 -37.58
CA VAL A 564 -2.67 1.27 -38.65
C VAL A 564 -2.59 2.79 -38.50
N ASN A 565 -3.61 3.42 -37.90
CA ASN A 565 -3.72 4.87 -37.74
C ASN A 565 -3.97 5.27 -36.28
N PHE A 566 -3.39 4.55 -35.31
CA PHE A 566 -3.63 4.78 -33.89
C PHE A 566 -3.25 6.22 -33.48
N LEU A 567 -4.17 6.93 -32.85
CA LEU A 567 -3.99 8.35 -32.51
C LEU A 567 -3.78 8.54 -31.00
N ASP A 568 -2.52 8.76 -30.62
CA ASP A 568 -2.14 9.21 -29.28
C ASP A 568 -2.43 10.72 -29.12
N HIS A 569 -3.10 11.11 -28.02
CA HIS A 569 -3.53 12.48 -27.73
C HIS A 569 -2.39 13.45 -27.45
N TYR A 570 -1.22 12.96 -27.06
CA TYR A 570 -0.03 13.78 -26.84
C TYR A 570 0.74 13.97 -28.14
N LEU A 571 0.86 12.94 -28.98
CA LEU A 571 1.56 13.04 -30.25
C LEU A 571 0.73 13.69 -31.36
N ASP A 572 -0.59 13.52 -31.37
CA ASP A 572 -1.51 14.16 -32.33
C ASP A 572 -1.19 13.79 -33.81
N VAL A 573 -0.57 12.62 -33.99
CA VAL A 573 -0.02 12.07 -35.24
C VAL A 573 -0.33 10.57 -35.25
N PRO A 574 -0.81 9.99 -36.38
CA PRO A 574 -1.15 8.57 -36.45
C PRO A 574 0.11 7.69 -36.40
N ILE A 575 0.04 6.59 -35.65
CA ILE A 575 1.11 5.61 -35.49
C ILE A 575 0.66 4.28 -36.09
N ASP A 576 1.50 3.69 -36.97
CA ASP A 576 1.30 2.32 -37.46
C ASP A 576 1.72 1.31 -36.40
N LEU A 577 0.74 0.64 -35.80
CA LEU A 577 0.92 -0.46 -34.86
C LEU A 577 0.61 -1.84 -35.49
N SER A 578 0.34 -1.91 -36.79
CA SER A 578 -0.13 -3.14 -37.48
C SER A 578 0.90 -4.28 -37.57
N LYS A 579 2.12 -4.04 -37.07
CA LYS A 579 3.23 -5.01 -36.96
C LYS A 579 3.56 -5.37 -35.50
N VAL A 580 2.94 -4.71 -34.53
CA VAL A 580 3.04 -5.05 -33.11
C VAL A 580 2.32 -6.39 -32.89
N LEU A 581 2.98 -7.33 -32.22
CA LEU A 581 2.33 -8.58 -31.81
C LEU A 581 1.74 -8.40 -30.41
N PHE A 582 0.41 -8.36 -30.32
CA PHE A 582 -0.30 -8.26 -29.06
C PHE A 582 -0.57 -9.64 -28.45
N VAL A 583 -0.17 -9.81 -27.19
CA VAL A 583 -0.53 -10.95 -26.36
C VAL A 583 -1.23 -10.41 -25.11
N CYS A 584 -2.43 -10.88 -24.83
CA CYS A 584 -3.18 -10.56 -23.62
C CYS A 584 -3.06 -11.70 -22.61
N THR A 585 -3.24 -11.40 -21.32
CA THR A 585 -3.41 -12.42 -20.28
C THR A 585 -4.61 -12.13 -19.40
N ALA A 586 -5.32 -13.18 -19.00
CA ALA A 586 -6.48 -13.13 -18.14
C ALA A 586 -6.45 -14.25 -17.09
N ASN A 587 -7.26 -14.13 -16.04
CA ASN A 587 -7.54 -15.18 -15.08
C ASN A 587 -8.99 -15.67 -15.20
N VAL A 588 -9.94 -14.75 -15.45
CA VAL A 588 -11.35 -15.07 -15.70
C VAL A 588 -11.78 -14.54 -17.07
N ILE A 589 -12.23 -15.43 -17.96
CA ILE A 589 -12.65 -15.07 -19.33
C ILE A 589 -13.92 -14.22 -19.33
N GLU A 590 -14.87 -14.55 -18.45
CA GLU A 590 -16.20 -13.93 -18.33
C GLU A 590 -16.17 -12.44 -17.95
N MET A 591 -15.04 -11.95 -17.42
CA MET A 591 -14.84 -10.54 -17.06
C MET A 591 -14.28 -9.70 -18.22
N ILE A 592 -13.86 -10.33 -19.33
CA ILE A 592 -13.35 -9.65 -20.52
C ILE A 592 -14.54 -9.11 -21.32
N PRO A 593 -14.54 -7.83 -21.75
CA PRO A 593 -15.62 -7.30 -22.59
C PRO A 593 -15.76 -8.06 -23.92
N ASN A 594 -16.96 -8.54 -24.24
CA ASN A 594 -17.24 -9.34 -25.45
C ASN A 594 -16.64 -8.77 -26.75
N PRO A 595 -16.69 -7.45 -27.05
CA PRO A 595 -16.11 -6.92 -28.29
C PRO A 595 -14.59 -7.06 -28.41
N LEU A 596 -13.89 -7.25 -27.28
CA LEU A 596 -12.47 -7.63 -27.25
C LEU A 596 -12.32 -9.14 -27.38
N LEU A 597 -13.16 -9.90 -26.67
CA LEU A 597 -13.14 -11.37 -26.65
C LEU A 597 -13.36 -11.98 -28.04
N ASP A 598 -14.33 -11.46 -28.81
CA ASP A 598 -14.66 -11.90 -30.18
C ASP A 598 -13.49 -11.76 -31.18
N ARG A 599 -12.49 -10.94 -30.83
CA ARG A 599 -11.28 -10.66 -31.64
C ARG A 599 -10.05 -11.45 -31.18
N MET A 600 -10.14 -12.16 -30.06
CA MET A 600 -9.03 -12.88 -29.44
C MET A 600 -9.05 -14.38 -29.74
N GLU A 601 -7.87 -14.97 -29.80
CA GLU A 601 -7.69 -16.42 -29.80
C GLU A 601 -7.34 -16.87 -28.38
N ILE A 602 -8.27 -17.54 -27.72
CA ILE A 602 -8.16 -17.91 -26.31
C ILE A 602 -7.38 -19.22 -26.18
N ILE A 603 -6.21 -19.17 -25.54
CA ILE A 603 -5.43 -20.35 -25.17
C ILE A 603 -5.58 -20.55 -23.66
N ALA A 604 -6.29 -21.60 -23.25
CA ALA A 604 -6.53 -21.92 -21.86
C ALA A 604 -5.39 -22.76 -21.27
N ILE A 605 -4.68 -22.20 -20.28
CA ILE A 605 -3.61 -22.86 -19.53
C ILE A 605 -4.20 -23.36 -18.22
N ALA A 606 -4.23 -24.68 -18.04
CA ALA A 606 -4.72 -25.31 -16.82
C ALA A 606 -3.75 -25.16 -15.63
N GLY A 607 -4.21 -25.53 -14.43
CA GLY A 607 -3.31 -25.75 -13.29
C GLY A 607 -2.44 -26.99 -13.45
N TYR A 608 -1.30 -27.00 -12.74
CA TYR A 608 -0.31 -28.09 -12.76
C TYR A 608 -0.62 -29.16 -11.70
N ILE A 609 -0.36 -30.43 -12.01
CA ILE A 609 -0.39 -31.53 -11.02
C ILE A 609 0.89 -31.59 -10.17
N THR A 610 0.89 -32.32 -9.06
CA THR A 610 2.06 -32.47 -8.17
C THR A 610 3.32 -32.88 -8.91
N ASP A 611 3.21 -33.85 -9.83
CA ASP A 611 4.34 -34.37 -10.60
C ASP A 611 4.95 -33.29 -11.52
N GLU A 612 4.11 -32.51 -12.21
CA GLU A 612 4.53 -31.37 -13.02
C GLU A 612 5.15 -30.26 -12.16
N LYS A 613 4.59 -29.99 -10.98
CA LYS A 613 5.13 -29.00 -10.04
C LYS A 613 6.50 -29.40 -9.49
N MET A 614 6.79 -30.70 -9.34
CA MET A 614 8.11 -31.19 -8.95
C MET A 614 9.16 -30.86 -10.02
N HIS A 615 8.88 -31.16 -11.30
CA HIS A 615 9.76 -30.77 -12.41
C HIS A 615 9.93 -29.25 -12.51
N ILE A 616 8.83 -28.48 -12.45
CA ILE A 616 8.88 -27.01 -12.49
C ILE A 616 9.67 -26.45 -11.30
N ALA A 617 9.55 -27.04 -10.11
CA ALA A 617 10.34 -26.65 -8.94
C ALA A 617 11.85 -26.89 -9.17
N ARG A 618 12.22 -28.07 -9.65
CA ARG A 618 13.62 -28.50 -9.76
C ARG A 618 14.36 -27.83 -10.92
N ASP A 619 13.78 -27.86 -12.12
CA ASP A 619 14.46 -27.43 -13.34
C ASP A 619 14.48 -25.89 -13.49
N TYR A 620 13.47 -25.22 -12.94
CA TYR A 620 13.25 -23.77 -13.13
C TYR A 620 13.30 -22.97 -11.83
N LEU A 621 12.41 -23.25 -10.86
CA LEU A 621 12.25 -22.35 -9.71
C LEU A 621 13.46 -22.39 -8.77
N GLU A 622 14.00 -23.57 -8.49
CA GLU A 622 15.20 -23.74 -7.67
C GLU A 622 16.42 -23.09 -8.34
N LYS A 623 16.65 -23.37 -9.63
CA LYS A 623 17.74 -22.77 -10.41
C LYS A 623 17.68 -21.24 -10.40
N ASN A 624 16.54 -20.66 -10.81
CA ASN A 624 16.35 -19.21 -10.89
C ASN A 624 16.47 -18.54 -9.50
N THR A 625 15.96 -19.20 -8.45
CA THR A 625 16.07 -18.69 -7.07
C THR A 625 17.51 -18.72 -6.57
N ARG A 626 18.23 -19.82 -6.81
CA ARG A 626 19.63 -19.99 -6.40
C ARG A 626 20.54 -18.95 -7.06
N GLU A 627 20.35 -18.73 -8.36
CA GLU A 627 21.06 -17.69 -9.13
C GLU A 627 20.72 -16.29 -8.61
N ALA A 628 19.44 -15.98 -8.38
CA ALA A 628 19.01 -14.70 -7.80
C ALA A 628 19.48 -14.46 -6.34
N CYS A 629 19.81 -15.53 -5.60
CA CYS A 629 20.37 -15.45 -4.24
C CYS A 629 21.90 -15.50 -4.20
N GLY A 630 22.60 -15.63 -5.34
CA GLY A 630 24.07 -15.68 -5.39
C GLY A 630 24.70 -16.92 -4.76
N ILE A 631 23.95 -18.01 -4.64
CA ILE A 631 24.39 -19.27 -3.99
C ILE A 631 25.01 -20.21 -5.03
N LYS A 632 26.17 -20.80 -4.73
CA LYS A 632 26.84 -21.79 -5.61
C LYS A 632 26.14 -23.16 -5.51
N PRO A 633 26.08 -23.96 -6.60
CA PRO A 633 25.39 -25.25 -6.60
C PRO A 633 26.01 -26.28 -5.64
N GLU A 634 27.28 -26.14 -5.27
CA GLU A 634 27.93 -27.00 -4.27
C GLU A 634 27.45 -26.76 -2.83
N GLN A 635 26.99 -25.54 -2.52
CA GLN A 635 26.73 -25.08 -1.15
C GLN A 635 25.39 -25.57 -0.58
N VAL A 636 24.44 -25.97 -1.43
CA VAL A 636 23.04 -26.27 -1.07
C VAL A 636 22.52 -27.46 -1.84
N GLU A 637 21.77 -28.32 -1.17
CA GLU A 637 20.98 -29.38 -1.79
C GLU A 637 19.61 -29.48 -1.14
N VAL A 638 18.55 -29.24 -1.91
CA VAL A 638 17.18 -29.55 -1.50
C VAL A 638 16.84 -30.95 -2.00
N THR A 639 16.36 -31.83 -1.12
CA THR A 639 15.94 -33.19 -1.49
C THR A 639 14.56 -33.19 -2.16
N ASP A 640 14.31 -34.17 -3.03
CA ASP A 640 13.00 -34.30 -3.70
C ASP A 640 11.87 -34.54 -2.68
N ALA A 641 12.15 -35.26 -1.59
CA ALA A 641 11.21 -35.44 -0.47
C ALA A 641 10.84 -34.12 0.22
N ALA A 642 11.79 -33.19 0.37
CA ALA A 642 11.52 -31.86 0.89
C ALA A 642 10.66 -31.02 -0.08
N LEU A 643 10.93 -31.08 -1.39
CA LEU A 643 10.14 -30.39 -2.41
C LEU A 643 8.70 -30.92 -2.47
N LEU A 644 8.51 -32.24 -2.42
CA LEU A 644 7.18 -32.87 -2.39
C LEU A 644 6.42 -32.47 -1.12
N ALA A 645 7.05 -32.57 0.05
CA ALA A 645 6.46 -32.15 1.32
C ALA A 645 6.11 -30.65 1.34
N LEU A 646 6.90 -29.79 0.68
CA LEU A 646 6.65 -28.37 0.49
C LEU A 646 5.40 -28.13 -0.39
N ILE A 647 5.27 -28.85 -1.51
CA ILE A 647 4.11 -28.75 -2.40
C ILE A 647 2.83 -29.17 -1.66
N GLU A 648 2.81 -30.33 -1.01
CA GLU A 648 1.60 -30.88 -0.40
C GLU A 648 1.16 -30.14 0.88
N ASN A 649 2.11 -29.86 1.79
CA ASN A 649 1.79 -29.34 3.13
C ASN A 649 1.82 -27.81 3.23
N TYR A 650 2.29 -27.11 2.19
CA TYR A 650 2.40 -25.64 2.18
C TYR A 650 1.82 -24.96 0.92
N CYS A 651 1.52 -25.67 -0.19
CA CYS A 651 1.14 -25.04 -1.47
C CYS A 651 -0.20 -25.49 -2.07
N ARG A 652 -1.35 -25.22 -1.41
CA ARG A 652 -2.68 -25.35 -2.04
C ARG A 652 -2.98 -24.19 -3.00
N GLU A 653 -2.60 -24.35 -4.26
CA GLU A 653 -2.90 -23.48 -5.39
C GLU A 653 -2.88 -24.28 -6.71
N ALA A 654 -3.46 -23.75 -7.79
CA ALA A 654 -3.38 -24.37 -9.12
C ALA A 654 -2.04 -24.11 -9.84
N GLY A 655 -1.42 -22.94 -9.60
CA GLY A 655 -0.11 -22.57 -10.16
C GLY A 655 1.07 -22.95 -9.25
N VAL A 656 2.19 -22.23 -9.41
CA VAL A 656 3.42 -22.39 -8.61
C VAL A 656 3.89 -21.08 -7.92
N ARG A 657 2.99 -20.11 -7.72
CA ARG A 657 3.36 -18.77 -7.20
C ARG A 657 3.70 -18.79 -5.72
N ASN A 658 2.99 -19.57 -4.90
CA ASN A 658 3.34 -19.78 -3.50
C ASN A 658 4.51 -20.75 -3.38
N LEU A 659 4.57 -21.79 -4.22
CA LEU A 659 5.73 -22.69 -4.32
C LEU A 659 7.05 -21.91 -4.52
N GLN A 660 7.07 -20.97 -5.47
CA GLN A 660 8.20 -20.06 -5.67
C GLN A 660 8.54 -19.25 -4.39
N LYS A 661 7.56 -18.58 -3.76
CA LYS A 661 7.79 -17.82 -2.51
C LYS A 661 8.40 -18.67 -1.39
N HIS A 662 7.99 -19.93 -1.28
CA HIS A 662 8.49 -20.86 -0.28
C HIS A 662 9.93 -21.32 -0.59
N ILE A 663 10.24 -21.61 -1.86
CA ILE A 663 11.62 -21.88 -2.31
C ILE A 663 12.52 -20.66 -2.06
N GLU A 664 12.09 -19.45 -2.44
CA GLU A 664 12.81 -18.21 -2.13
C GLU A 664 12.99 -17.97 -0.62
N LYS A 665 12.02 -18.37 0.22
CA LYS A 665 12.11 -18.26 1.68
C LYS A 665 13.18 -19.21 2.25
N ILE A 666 13.28 -20.42 1.70
CA ILE A 666 14.34 -21.39 2.03
C ILE A 666 15.70 -20.82 1.62
N TYR A 667 15.88 -20.47 0.34
CA TYR A 667 17.15 -19.97 -0.17
C TYR A 667 17.61 -18.65 0.49
N ARG A 668 16.72 -17.71 0.83
CA ARG A 668 17.06 -16.52 1.63
C ARG A 668 17.51 -16.85 3.05
N LYS A 669 16.95 -17.88 3.69
CA LYS A 669 17.40 -18.35 5.01
C LYS A 669 18.76 -19.04 4.94
N ILE A 670 19.01 -19.83 3.89
CA ILE A 670 20.31 -20.49 3.70
C ILE A 670 21.40 -19.45 3.38
N ALA A 671 21.11 -18.43 2.56
CA ALA A 671 22.01 -17.30 2.36
C ALA A 671 22.39 -16.61 3.69
N LEU A 672 21.41 -16.40 4.58
CA LEU A 672 21.65 -15.84 5.91
C LEU A 672 22.49 -16.78 6.81
N GLN A 673 22.35 -18.10 6.68
CA GLN A 673 23.20 -19.07 7.39
C GLN A 673 24.63 -19.06 6.87
N LEU A 674 24.83 -19.15 5.55
CA LEU A 674 26.14 -19.13 4.90
C LEU A 674 26.92 -17.84 5.20
N VAL A 675 26.26 -16.67 5.13
CA VAL A 675 26.88 -15.38 5.49
C VAL A 675 27.24 -15.33 6.99
N ARG A 676 26.42 -15.91 7.88
CA ARG A 676 26.75 -16.04 9.31
C ARG A 676 27.88 -17.03 9.60
N GLN A 677 28.10 -18.02 8.72
CA GLN A 677 29.25 -18.93 8.76
C GLN A 677 30.52 -18.30 8.15
N GLY A 678 30.45 -17.07 7.63
CA GLY A 678 31.58 -16.33 7.08
C GLY A 678 31.80 -16.50 5.58
N VAL A 679 30.83 -17.06 4.83
CA VAL A 679 30.94 -17.24 3.38
C VAL A 679 30.66 -15.92 2.65
N SER A 680 31.72 -15.27 2.17
CA SER A 680 31.65 -14.08 1.31
C SER A 680 31.99 -14.43 -0.14
N ASN A 681 30.99 -14.42 -1.04
CA ASN A 681 31.22 -14.47 -2.49
C ASN A 681 31.57 -13.06 -3.03
N GLU A 682 32.64 -12.43 -2.51
CA GLU A 682 33.23 -11.27 -3.19
C GLU A 682 34.07 -11.75 -4.40
N PRO A 683 34.13 -11.00 -5.50
CA PRO A 683 35.01 -11.33 -6.62
C PRO A 683 36.46 -10.96 -6.29
N ASP A 684 37.35 -11.95 -6.34
CA ASP A 684 38.77 -11.79 -5.98
C ASP A 684 39.45 -10.69 -6.80
N LYS A 685 40.12 -9.76 -6.11
CA LYS A 685 40.85 -8.64 -6.74
C LYS A 685 42.29 -9.00 -7.14
N GLU A 686 42.70 -10.25 -6.96
CA GLU A 686 44.08 -10.72 -7.17
C GLU A 686 44.35 -11.17 -8.62
N ALA A 687 44.17 -10.24 -9.57
CA ALA A 687 44.43 -10.48 -11.00
C ALA A 687 45.19 -9.35 -11.72
N LEU A 688 45.67 -8.33 -11.00
CA LEU A 688 46.24 -7.09 -11.57
C LEU A 688 47.53 -6.62 -10.86
N SER A 689 48.50 -7.52 -10.65
CA SER A 689 49.73 -7.19 -9.89
C SER A 689 51.03 -7.84 -10.38
N VAL A 690 51.10 -8.40 -11.60
CA VAL A 690 52.34 -8.99 -12.15
C VAL A 690 52.64 -8.53 -13.58
N THR A 691 53.39 -7.43 -13.71
CA THR A 691 54.67 -7.32 -14.47
C THR A 691 55.14 -5.86 -14.46
N ALA A 692 56.13 -5.53 -13.64
CA ALA A 692 56.84 -4.24 -13.69
C ALA A 692 58.32 -4.47 -13.29
N ASN A 693 59.18 -4.71 -14.27
CA ASN A 693 60.63 -4.84 -14.06
C ASN A 693 61.37 -4.58 -15.38
N VAL A 694 62.04 -3.42 -15.48
CA VAL A 694 63.26 -3.12 -16.25
C VAL A 694 63.54 -1.60 -16.11
N GLU A 695 64.80 -1.25 -15.86
CA GLU A 695 65.27 0.13 -15.68
C GLU A 695 65.77 0.78 -17.00
N PRO A 696 66.04 2.11 -17.04
CA PRO A 696 65.88 2.91 -18.27
C PRO A 696 67.16 3.10 -19.13
N SER A 697 66.95 3.47 -20.40
CA SER A 697 68.00 4.04 -21.25
C SER A 697 67.48 5.10 -22.25
N SER A 698 68.09 6.29 -22.17
CA SER A 698 68.14 7.42 -23.12
C SER A 698 67.81 7.21 -24.62
N GLY A 699 67.20 8.22 -25.26
CA GLY A 699 67.31 8.45 -26.71
C GLY A 699 66.30 9.46 -27.30
N ASP A 700 66.77 10.43 -28.10
CA ASP A 700 65.95 11.47 -28.76
C ASP A 700 64.89 10.94 -29.75
N GLY A 701 63.79 11.70 -29.92
CA GLY A 701 62.82 11.48 -31.01
C GLY A 701 61.55 12.34 -30.90
N ALA A 702 61.49 13.46 -31.60
CA ALA A 702 60.39 14.44 -31.48
C ALA A 702 59.15 14.14 -32.36
N ILE A 703 58.07 14.89 -32.08
CA ILE A 703 56.84 15.07 -32.88
C ILE A 703 55.70 14.03 -32.70
N ALA A 704 54.79 14.31 -31.77
CA ALA A 704 53.32 14.38 -32.03
C ALA A 704 52.62 15.05 -30.83
N LYS A 705 51.50 15.74 -31.06
CA LYS A 705 50.81 16.57 -30.04
C LYS A 705 49.92 15.75 -29.10
N ASP A 706 49.83 16.19 -27.85
CA ASP A 706 48.77 15.83 -26.91
C ASP A 706 47.39 16.30 -27.40
N GLU A 707 46.34 15.53 -27.07
CA GLU A 707 45.32 16.00 -26.13
C GLU A 707 44.46 14.81 -25.65
N ILE A 708 44.70 14.38 -24.41
CA ILE A 708 43.74 13.60 -23.62
C ILE A 708 43.23 14.53 -22.53
N LEU A 709 41.93 14.76 -22.48
CA LEU A 709 41.21 15.02 -21.22
C LEU A 709 39.72 14.72 -21.40
N LYS A 710 39.24 13.73 -20.64
CA LYS A 710 37.82 13.44 -20.42
C LYS A 710 37.57 13.37 -18.92
N ASP A 711 37.48 14.53 -18.29
CA ASP A 711 36.80 14.63 -17.00
C ASP A 711 35.29 14.56 -17.32
N SER A 712 34.50 13.60 -16.81
CA SER A 712 34.28 13.23 -15.40
C SER A 712 33.56 14.35 -14.63
N ALA A 713 32.28 14.53 -14.93
CA ALA A 713 31.37 15.16 -13.99
C ALA A 713 31.16 14.21 -12.80
N VAL A 714 31.52 14.69 -11.60
CA VAL A 714 31.40 13.97 -10.34
C VAL A 714 30.00 14.17 -9.74
N GLU A 715 29.42 13.13 -9.16
CA GLU A 715 28.64 13.28 -7.93
C GLU A 715 29.24 12.35 -6.87
N ASP A 716 29.65 12.94 -5.74
CA ASP A 716 30.35 12.26 -4.65
C ASP A 716 29.39 11.51 -3.72
N ALA A 717 29.82 10.33 -3.27
CA ALA A 717 29.19 9.59 -2.18
C ALA A 717 30.25 8.96 -1.25
N SER A 718 31.17 9.79 -0.75
CA SER A 718 32.22 9.37 0.19
C SER A 718 32.72 10.59 1.01
N VAL A 719 33.18 10.48 2.26
CA VAL A 719 33.17 9.34 3.19
C VAL A 719 33.30 9.85 4.65
N THR A 720 33.17 8.94 5.62
CA THR A 720 33.40 9.03 7.09
C THR A 720 34.49 10.02 7.57
N ASN A 721 34.61 10.43 8.85
CA ASN A 721 35.07 9.61 10.02
C ASN A 721 35.36 10.60 11.22
N ASN A 722 35.69 10.27 12.49
CA ASN A 722 36.08 9.03 13.20
C ASN A 722 36.15 9.23 14.76
N ILE A 723 36.54 8.17 15.49
CA ILE A 723 37.41 8.14 16.71
C ILE A 723 36.84 8.47 18.12
N ILE A 724 37.43 7.77 19.11
CA ILE A 724 37.28 7.77 20.60
C ILE A 724 36.11 6.99 21.23
N ASN A 725 36.47 5.82 21.78
CA ASN A 725 35.83 5.16 22.92
C ASN A 725 36.78 5.33 24.13
N PRO A 726 36.29 5.47 25.38
CA PRO A 726 36.75 4.51 26.41
C PRO A 726 35.71 4.18 27.51
N ALA A 727 35.98 3.09 28.24
CA ALA A 727 35.89 2.84 29.70
C ALA A 727 34.82 3.56 30.58
N SER A 728 34.25 2.96 31.63
CA SER A 728 34.36 1.60 32.23
C SER A 728 33.30 1.43 33.33
N GLU A 729 33.20 0.22 33.91
CA GLU A 729 32.46 -0.11 35.15
C GLU A 729 30.92 0.10 35.12
N GLU A 730 30.12 -0.45 36.04
CA GLU A 730 30.40 -1.28 37.22
C GLU A 730 29.39 -2.45 37.32
N ALA A 731 29.64 -3.42 38.20
CA ALA A 731 28.78 -4.60 38.38
C ALA A 731 27.76 -4.42 39.52
N ASN A 732 26.67 -5.20 39.52
CA ASN A 732 26.19 -5.82 40.75
C ASN A 732 25.30 -7.05 40.53
N GLU A 733 25.46 -7.98 41.46
CA GLU A 733 24.88 -9.33 41.53
C GLU A 733 23.36 -9.35 41.73
N VAL A 734 22.71 -10.44 41.30
CA VAL A 734 21.91 -11.26 42.24
C VAL A 734 22.21 -12.76 42.00
N ASN A 735 22.46 -13.45 43.11
CA ASN A 735 22.59 -14.91 43.29
C ASN A 735 21.31 -15.70 42.89
N LEU A 736 21.22 -17.04 42.82
CA LEU A 736 21.99 -18.14 43.45
C LEU A 736 21.68 -19.49 42.73
N ALA A 737 22.29 -20.57 43.26
CA ALA A 737 21.94 -22.00 43.14
C ALA A 737 22.41 -22.78 41.89
N LYS A 738 23.19 -23.84 42.18
CA LYS A 738 23.58 -24.93 41.27
C LYS A 738 22.78 -26.17 41.65
N GLU A 739 22.67 -27.14 40.73
CA GLU A 739 22.79 -28.55 41.10
C GLU A 739 23.51 -29.33 39.97
N ALA A 740 24.04 -30.52 40.28
CA ALA A 740 25.01 -31.25 39.44
C ALA A 740 24.97 -32.78 39.75
N VAL A 741 26.07 -33.51 39.44
CA VAL A 741 26.28 -34.98 39.58
C VAL A 741 25.72 -35.74 38.35
N HIS A 742 26.54 -36.26 37.41
CA HIS A 742 27.43 -37.46 37.44
C HIS A 742 26.66 -38.79 37.69
N GLU A 743 27.04 -39.99 37.22
CA GLU A 743 27.90 -40.50 36.11
C GLU A 743 27.80 -42.07 36.14
N VAL A 744 28.60 -42.80 35.34
CA VAL A 744 29.00 -44.22 35.52
C VAL A 744 27.93 -45.28 35.09
N HIS A 745 28.18 -46.38 34.35
CA HIS A 745 29.32 -47.34 34.35
C HIS A 745 29.42 -48.24 33.07
N THR A 746 30.65 -48.71 32.72
CA THR A 746 31.02 -49.99 32.02
C THR A 746 30.48 -50.32 30.60
N THR A 747 31.11 -51.16 29.75
CA THR A 747 32.28 -52.11 29.83
C THR A 747 33.12 -51.98 28.53
N GLU A 748 34.46 -51.84 28.59
CA GLU A 748 35.54 -52.87 28.38
C GLU A 748 35.92 -53.20 26.91
N ALA A 749 37.23 -53.49 26.69
CA ALA A 749 37.91 -53.73 25.39
C ALA A 749 38.47 -55.20 25.32
N PRO A 750 39.63 -55.61 24.70
CA PRO A 750 40.85 -54.93 24.21
C PRO A 750 40.83 -54.75 22.65
N GLU A 751 41.87 -54.66 21.79
CA GLU A 751 43.34 -54.89 21.74
C GLU A 751 44.00 -53.72 20.93
N GLU A 752 45.14 -53.12 21.28
CA GLU A 752 46.57 -53.55 21.26
C GLU A 752 47.24 -53.61 19.84
N ASN A 753 48.46 -53.07 19.58
CA ASN A 753 49.36 -52.21 20.39
C ASN A 753 50.48 -51.49 19.56
N SER A 754 51.41 -50.80 20.25
CA SER A 754 52.68 -50.14 19.81
C SER A 754 52.55 -48.77 19.10
N ILE A 755 52.99 -47.59 19.61
CA ILE A 755 53.90 -47.09 20.69
C ILE A 755 55.34 -46.70 20.24
N SER A 756 55.62 -45.38 20.21
CA SER A 756 56.81 -44.66 20.73
C SER A 756 56.81 -43.22 20.17
N GLU A 757 56.53 -42.15 20.93
CA GLU A 757 57.37 -41.40 21.91
C GLU A 757 58.21 -40.24 21.32
N GLY A 758 58.29 -39.10 22.04
CA GLY A 758 59.56 -38.34 22.11
C GLY A 758 59.73 -36.93 21.48
N LYS A 759 58.98 -35.93 21.97
CA LYS A 759 59.43 -34.51 22.21
C LYS A 759 60.03 -33.59 21.11
N ASP A 760 59.50 -32.36 21.14
CA ASP A 760 60.18 -31.05 21.11
C ASP A 760 61.26 -30.71 20.04
N THR A 761 60.92 -29.83 19.08
CA THR A 761 61.75 -28.67 18.69
C THR A 761 60.97 -27.65 17.85
N ASP A 762 61.36 -26.37 17.91
CA ASP A 762 60.74 -25.25 17.20
C ASP A 762 60.93 -25.28 15.67
N GLY A 763 60.03 -24.62 14.92
CA GLY A 763 60.26 -24.33 13.49
C GLY A 763 59.03 -23.85 12.72
N ALA A 764 58.74 -22.55 12.77
CA ALA A 764 57.55 -21.96 12.15
C ALA A 764 57.43 -22.18 10.62
N LYS A 765 56.22 -22.50 10.17
CA LYS A 765 55.64 -22.07 8.89
C LYS A 765 54.11 -22.12 8.94
N GLU A 766 53.49 -21.18 8.24
CA GLU A 766 52.04 -21.10 8.10
C GLU A 766 51.63 -21.84 6.83
N ASP A 767 50.83 -22.90 6.96
CA ASP A 767 50.11 -23.51 5.84
C ASP A 767 48.62 -23.16 5.97
N ALA A 768 48.03 -22.64 4.90
CA ALA A 768 46.64 -22.18 4.90
C ALA A 768 45.67 -23.36 4.94
N VAL A 769 44.75 -23.37 5.92
CA VAL A 769 43.69 -24.38 6.02
C VAL A 769 42.49 -23.92 5.19
N ASP A 770 42.33 -24.49 4.01
CA ASP A 770 41.08 -24.45 3.26
C ASP A 770 39.93 -25.02 4.10
N LYS A 771 39.08 -24.13 4.63
CA LYS A 771 37.85 -24.55 5.32
C LYS A 771 36.86 -25.05 4.26
N ALA A 772 36.77 -26.38 4.14
CA ALA A 772 35.71 -27.03 3.37
C ALA A 772 34.34 -26.47 3.79
N ILE A 773 33.62 -25.85 2.84
CA ILE A 773 32.32 -25.22 3.11
C ILE A 773 31.30 -26.34 3.37
N GLU A 774 30.72 -26.35 4.56
CA GLU A 774 29.73 -27.35 4.95
C GLU A 774 28.44 -27.19 4.14
N LYS A 775 28.06 -28.24 3.41
CA LYS A 775 26.93 -28.23 2.48
C LYS A 775 25.60 -28.25 3.23
N VAL A 776 24.74 -27.26 2.98
CA VAL A 776 23.42 -27.18 3.62
C VAL A 776 22.43 -28.07 2.89
N VAL A 777 22.08 -29.21 3.50
CA VAL A 777 21.09 -30.16 2.98
C VAL A 777 19.71 -29.90 3.60
N VAL A 778 18.68 -29.77 2.76
CA VAL A 778 17.29 -29.56 3.18
C VAL A 778 16.48 -30.83 2.93
N ASP A 779 15.94 -31.40 4.01
CA ASP A 779 15.13 -32.62 4.01
C ASP A 779 13.71 -32.38 4.55
N SER A 780 12.87 -33.40 4.52
CA SER A 780 11.48 -33.30 5.01
C SER A 780 11.37 -33.12 6.53
N SER A 781 12.45 -33.30 7.30
CA SER A 781 12.49 -33.10 8.75
C SER A 781 12.85 -31.65 9.12
N ASN A 782 13.88 -31.09 8.47
CA ASN A 782 14.38 -29.74 8.74
C ASN A 782 13.65 -28.64 7.94
N LEU A 783 12.81 -28.99 6.95
CA LEU A 783 11.95 -28.07 6.21
C LEU A 783 11.13 -27.13 7.13
N GLY A 784 10.75 -27.62 8.31
CA GLY A 784 10.04 -26.86 9.34
C GLY A 784 10.81 -25.64 9.87
N ASP A 785 12.13 -25.74 9.99
CA ASP A 785 12.99 -24.64 10.47
C ASP A 785 13.13 -23.53 9.42
N PHE A 786 13.07 -23.89 8.14
CA PHE A 786 13.09 -22.94 7.02
C PHE A 786 11.71 -22.30 6.81
N VAL A 787 10.67 -23.10 6.58
CA VAL A 787 9.37 -22.60 6.14
C VAL A 787 8.46 -22.23 7.30
N GLY A 788 8.59 -22.90 8.46
CA GLY A 788 7.64 -22.88 9.56
C GLY A 788 6.82 -24.17 9.63
N LYS A 789 5.87 -24.26 10.56
CA LYS A 789 4.96 -25.42 10.67
C LYS A 789 4.11 -25.57 9.39
N PRO A 790 3.73 -26.81 9.00
CA PRO A 790 2.77 -27.08 7.92
C PRO A 790 1.53 -26.18 7.97
N VAL A 791 1.16 -25.60 6.83
CA VAL A 791 -0.02 -24.74 6.68
C VAL A 791 -1.26 -25.59 6.41
N PHE A 792 -1.08 -26.71 5.73
CA PHE A 792 -2.13 -27.63 5.34
C PHE A 792 -1.86 -29.03 5.93
N GLN A 793 -2.93 -29.68 6.37
CA GLN A 793 -2.94 -31.10 6.77
C GLN A 793 -3.58 -31.94 5.65
N ALA A 794 -3.51 -33.26 5.74
CA ALA A 794 -4.17 -34.16 4.77
C ALA A 794 -5.69 -33.92 4.73
N GLU A 795 -6.29 -33.96 3.53
CA GLU A 795 -7.75 -33.75 3.35
C GLU A 795 -8.59 -35.00 3.70
N ARG A 796 -7.94 -36.14 3.97
CA ARG A 796 -8.60 -37.39 4.35
C ARG A 796 -8.93 -37.44 5.84
N ILE A 797 -10.13 -36.99 6.20
CA ILE A 797 -10.68 -37.07 7.57
C ILE A 797 -10.97 -38.52 8.01
N TYR A 798 -11.45 -39.37 7.08
CA TYR A 798 -11.88 -40.73 7.40
C TYR A 798 -11.15 -41.78 6.55
N GLU A 799 -10.68 -42.87 7.17
CA GLU A 799 -10.22 -44.05 6.43
C GLU A 799 -11.38 -44.82 5.78
N GLN A 800 -12.46 -44.99 6.54
CA GLN A 800 -13.74 -45.52 6.08
C GLN A 800 -14.81 -44.51 6.49
N THR A 801 -15.64 -44.05 5.55
CA THR A 801 -16.73 -43.12 5.86
C THR A 801 -17.80 -43.82 6.72
N PRO A 802 -18.22 -43.22 7.84
CA PRO A 802 -19.29 -43.77 8.66
C PRO A 802 -20.66 -43.67 7.95
N ILE A 803 -21.67 -44.35 8.51
CA ILE A 803 -23.05 -44.31 8.04
C ILE A 803 -23.55 -42.85 8.03
N GLY A 804 -24.16 -42.42 6.92
CA GLY A 804 -24.62 -41.05 6.74
C GLY A 804 -23.49 -40.04 6.41
N VAL A 805 -22.32 -40.50 5.97
CA VAL A 805 -21.23 -39.63 5.49
C VAL A 805 -20.73 -40.13 4.13
N VAL A 806 -20.61 -39.24 3.14
CA VAL A 806 -20.17 -39.57 1.77
C VAL A 806 -19.22 -38.51 1.24
N MET A 807 -18.14 -38.92 0.56
CA MET A 807 -17.20 -37.99 -0.07
C MET A 807 -17.71 -37.50 -1.42
N GLY A 808 -17.68 -36.18 -1.62
CA GLY A 808 -18.05 -35.48 -2.85
C GLY A 808 -16.95 -34.54 -3.35
N LEU A 809 -16.99 -34.24 -4.64
CA LEU A 809 -15.98 -33.44 -5.33
C LEU A 809 -16.50 -32.02 -5.61
N ALA A 810 -15.88 -31.03 -4.97
CA ALA A 810 -16.18 -29.62 -5.16
C ALA A 810 -15.14 -28.94 -6.07
N TRP A 811 -15.58 -27.92 -6.80
CA TRP A 811 -14.72 -26.97 -7.49
C TRP A 811 -14.75 -25.63 -6.75
N THR A 812 -13.60 -24.97 -6.60
CA THR A 812 -13.46 -23.69 -5.90
C THR A 812 -12.50 -22.79 -6.68
N ALA A 813 -12.47 -21.49 -6.36
CA ALA A 813 -11.51 -20.55 -6.94
C ALA A 813 -10.02 -20.91 -6.67
N MET A 814 -9.74 -21.78 -5.68
CA MET A 814 -8.39 -22.28 -5.38
C MET A 814 -8.06 -23.60 -6.11
N GLY A 815 -9.01 -24.16 -6.87
CA GLY A 815 -8.94 -25.49 -7.50
C GLY A 815 -9.95 -26.48 -6.94
N GLY A 816 -9.77 -27.76 -7.25
CA GLY A 816 -10.64 -28.84 -6.77
C GLY A 816 -10.39 -29.20 -5.30
N SER A 817 -11.45 -29.59 -4.60
CA SER A 817 -11.44 -29.96 -3.18
C SER A 817 -12.37 -31.15 -2.91
N THR A 818 -11.98 -32.04 -2.00
CA THR A 818 -12.83 -33.13 -1.51
C THR A 818 -13.58 -32.70 -0.26
N LEU A 819 -14.91 -32.79 -0.28
CA LEU A 819 -15.78 -32.50 0.86
C LEU A 819 -16.44 -33.80 1.34
N TYR A 820 -16.72 -33.90 2.64
CA TYR A 820 -17.59 -34.94 3.18
C TYR A 820 -18.96 -34.35 3.40
N ILE A 821 -19.99 -34.84 2.71
CA ILE A 821 -21.37 -34.49 3.05
C ILE A 821 -21.79 -35.41 4.19
N GLU A 822 -22.30 -34.81 5.26
CA GLU A 822 -22.69 -35.50 6.48
C GLU A 822 -24.20 -35.38 6.67
N THR A 823 -24.86 -36.41 7.19
CA THR A 823 -26.30 -36.42 7.46
C THR A 823 -26.59 -37.21 8.71
N THR A 824 -27.34 -36.61 9.63
CA THR A 824 -27.72 -37.23 10.91
C THR A 824 -29.22 -37.10 11.20
N LYS A 825 -29.76 -37.97 12.06
CA LYS A 825 -31.14 -37.93 12.55
C LYS A 825 -31.20 -37.09 13.83
N VAL A 826 -32.06 -36.08 13.85
CA VAL A 826 -32.22 -35.14 14.99
C VAL A 826 -33.39 -35.55 15.88
N GLU A 827 -34.53 -35.86 15.28
CA GLU A 827 -35.75 -36.31 15.96
C GLU A 827 -36.44 -37.40 15.13
N GLU A 828 -37.26 -38.20 15.79
CA GLU A 828 -38.10 -39.23 15.18
C GLU A 828 -39.53 -39.12 15.73
N GLY A 829 -40.52 -39.33 14.88
CA GLY A 829 -41.94 -39.31 15.22
C GLY A 829 -42.81 -39.23 13.98
N GLU A 830 -44.00 -39.85 14.03
CA GLU A 830 -44.89 -39.96 12.88
C GLU A 830 -45.19 -38.59 12.25
N GLY A 831 -44.94 -38.47 10.93
CA GLY A 831 -45.17 -37.23 10.18
C GLY A 831 -44.22 -36.07 10.47
N LYS A 832 -43.17 -36.23 11.29
CA LYS A 832 -42.16 -35.20 11.56
C LYS A 832 -41.07 -35.04 10.47
N GLY A 833 -41.22 -35.67 9.30
CA GLY A 833 -40.27 -35.60 8.20
C GLY A 833 -39.92 -34.16 7.78
N ALA A 834 -38.67 -33.77 8.02
CA ALA A 834 -38.15 -32.41 7.75
C ALA A 834 -36.63 -32.45 7.53
N LEU A 835 -36.09 -31.44 6.83
CA LEU A 835 -34.66 -31.33 6.52
C LEU A 835 -34.10 -29.99 7.02
N VAL A 836 -33.05 -30.05 7.82
CA VAL A 836 -32.24 -28.91 8.27
C VAL A 836 -30.94 -28.89 7.46
N LEU A 837 -30.53 -27.72 6.98
CA LEU A 837 -29.32 -27.54 6.15
C LEU A 837 -28.34 -26.58 6.84
N THR A 838 -27.07 -26.96 6.97
CA THR A 838 -26.00 -26.05 7.43
C THR A 838 -24.69 -26.24 6.67
N GLY A 839 -23.84 -25.20 6.65
CA GLY A 839 -22.54 -25.22 5.95
C GLY A 839 -22.24 -24.03 5.03
N GLN A 840 -22.94 -22.90 5.21
CA GLN A 840 -22.95 -21.75 4.29
C GLN A 840 -23.31 -22.14 2.84
N LEU A 841 -24.46 -22.83 2.70
CA LEU A 841 -25.02 -23.14 1.39
C LEU A 841 -25.67 -21.90 0.78
N GLY A 842 -25.40 -21.64 -0.50
CA GLY A 842 -26.17 -20.70 -1.31
C GLY A 842 -27.53 -21.26 -1.73
N ASP A 843 -28.27 -20.53 -2.55
CA ASP A 843 -29.68 -20.84 -2.81
C ASP A 843 -29.86 -22.00 -3.80
N VAL A 844 -29.02 -22.09 -4.84
CA VAL A 844 -29.04 -23.22 -5.79
C VAL A 844 -28.68 -24.54 -5.08
N MET A 845 -27.78 -24.49 -4.10
CA MET A 845 -27.40 -25.66 -3.31
C MET A 845 -28.48 -26.05 -2.28
N LYS A 846 -29.32 -25.12 -1.79
CA LYS A 846 -30.51 -25.44 -0.98
C LYS A 846 -31.60 -26.12 -1.83
N GLU A 847 -31.86 -25.61 -3.03
CA GLU A 847 -32.80 -26.24 -3.98
C GLU A 847 -32.34 -27.64 -4.37
N SER A 848 -31.05 -27.80 -4.70
CA SER A 848 -30.42 -29.10 -4.97
C SER A 848 -30.61 -30.10 -3.80
N ALA A 849 -30.52 -29.64 -2.54
CA ALA A 849 -30.76 -30.49 -1.37
C ALA A 849 -32.24 -30.92 -1.21
N GLN A 850 -33.20 -30.05 -1.56
CA GLN A 850 -34.63 -30.39 -1.56
C GLN A 850 -35.00 -31.38 -2.67
N ILE A 851 -34.42 -31.20 -3.87
CA ILE A 851 -34.53 -32.17 -4.97
C ILE A 851 -33.92 -33.51 -4.54
N ALA A 852 -32.72 -33.51 -3.95
CA ALA A 852 -32.06 -34.71 -3.43
C ALA A 852 -32.90 -35.44 -2.38
N GLN A 853 -33.56 -34.72 -1.45
CA GLN A 853 -34.45 -35.35 -0.46
C GLN A 853 -35.67 -36.01 -1.13
N THR A 854 -36.25 -35.34 -2.13
CA THR A 854 -37.42 -35.84 -2.87
C THR A 854 -37.07 -37.10 -3.67
N VAL A 855 -35.95 -37.07 -4.39
CA VAL A 855 -35.44 -38.20 -5.20
C VAL A 855 -35.01 -39.37 -4.30
N GLY A 856 -34.26 -39.10 -3.22
CA GLY A 856 -33.85 -40.12 -2.25
C GLY A 856 -35.04 -40.83 -1.58
N ARG A 857 -36.12 -40.09 -1.28
CA ARG A 857 -37.37 -40.69 -0.78
C ARG A 857 -38.04 -41.60 -1.81
N ALA A 858 -38.03 -41.24 -3.10
CA ALA A 858 -38.58 -42.09 -4.15
C ALA A 858 -37.78 -43.40 -4.31
N ILE A 859 -36.44 -43.31 -4.31
CA ILE A 859 -35.55 -44.47 -4.43
C ILE A 859 -35.68 -45.41 -3.23
N LEU A 860 -35.80 -44.88 -2.01
CA LEU A 860 -36.00 -45.72 -0.83
C LEU A 860 -37.33 -46.48 -0.90
N LEU A 861 -38.40 -45.84 -1.37
CA LEU A 861 -39.70 -46.50 -1.58
C LEU A 861 -39.66 -47.57 -2.69
N GLU A 862 -38.72 -47.48 -3.62
CA GLU A 862 -38.50 -48.49 -4.68
C GLU A 862 -37.66 -49.68 -4.17
N LYS A 863 -36.56 -49.42 -3.44
CA LYS A 863 -35.58 -50.42 -3.02
C LYS A 863 -35.92 -51.07 -1.66
N GLU A 864 -36.52 -50.34 -0.72
CA GLU A 864 -36.95 -50.81 0.62
C GLU A 864 -38.35 -50.26 0.98
N PRO A 865 -39.44 -50.78 0.39
CA PRO A 865 -40.78 -50.17 0.49
C PRO A 865 -41.35 -50.00 1.91
N ASP A 866 -40.98 -50.87 2.84
CA ASP A 866 -41.39 -50.80 4.25
C ASP A 866 -40.65 -49.71 5.05
N ASN A 867 -39.56 -49.15 4.50
CA ASN A 867 -38.68 -48.22 5.19
C ASN A 867 -39.21 -46.78 5.16
N GLN A 868 -40.08 -46.44 6.12
CA GLN A 868 -40.71 -45.11 6.23
C GLN A 868 -39.80 -43.99 6.77
N PHE A 869 -38.48 -44.19 6.85
CA PHE A 869 -37.52 -43.29 7.51
C PHE A 869 -37.71 -41.80 7.14
N PHE A 870 -37.81 -41.47 5.85
CA PHE A 870 -37.96 -40.08 5.38
C PHE A 870 -39.32 -39.42 5.70
N ALA A 871 -40.35 -40.18 6.09
CA ALA A 871 -41.64 -39.63 6.51
C ALA A 871 -41.65 -39.26 8.00
N ASN A 872 -40.87 -39.99 8.81
CA ASN A 872 -40.95 -39.95 10.28
C ASN A 872 -39.67 -39.42 10.96
N SER A 873 -38.57 -39.25 10.21
CA SER A 873 -37.31 -38.71 10.74
C SER A 873 -37.05 -37.27 10.29
N LYS A 874 -36.67 -36.41 11.25
CA LYS A 874 -36.14 -35.08 11.01
C LYS A 874 -34.63 -35.18 10.82
N LEU A 875 -34.16 -34.83 9.63
CA LEU A 875 -32.76 -34.96 9.23
C LEU A 875 -32.04 -33.62 9.30
N HIS A 876 -30.74 -33.67 9.57
CA HIS A 876 -29.83 -32.54 9.44
C HIS A 876 -28.70 -32.93 8.51
N LEU A 877 -28.62 -32.29 7.35
CA LEU A 877 -27.54 -32.42 6.39
C LEU A 877 -26.55 -31.26 6.57
N HIS A 878 -25.27 -31.60 6.72
CA HIS A 878 -24.18 -30.66 6.89
C HIS A 878 -23.16 -30.77 5.75
N VAL A 879 -22.64 -29.62 5.31
CA VAL A 879 -21.50 -29.54 4.40
C VAL A 879 -20.36 -28.76 5.08
N PRO A 880 -19.35 -29.44 5.65
CA PRO A 880 -18.21 -28.88 6.38
C PRO A 880 -17.43 -27.81 5.60
N ALA A 881 -16.48 -27.15 6.28
CA ALA A 881 -15.83 -25.91 5.84
C ALA A 881 -16.84 -24.76 5.64
N GLY A 882 -17.61 -24.44 6.69
CA GLY A 882 -18.62 -23.38 6.70
C GLY A 882 -18.07 -21.95 6.80
N ALA A 883 -16.91 -21.66 6.19
CA ALA A 883 -16.31 -20.33 6.07
C ALA A 883 -16.13 -19.88 4.61
N THR A 884 -16.24 -20.82 3.66
CA THR A 884 -16.34 -20.55 2.22
C THR A 884 -17.79 -20.80 1.80
N PRO A 885 -18.47 -19.83 1.16
CA PRO A 885 -19.81 -20.07 0.63
C PRO A 885 -19.76 -21.15 -0.46
N LYS A 886 -20.75 -22.04 -0.45
CA LYS A 886 -20.88 -23.13 -1.43
C LYS A 886 -22.19 -22.99 -2.14
N ASP A 887 -22.15 -22.68 -3.43
CA ASP A 887 -23.34 -22.67 -4.27
C ASP A 887 -23.08 -23.41 -5.58
N GLY A 888 -24.06 -24.17 -6.04
CA GLY A 888 -23.95 -25.04 -7.22
C GLY A 888 -24.56 -26.43 -7.00
N PRO A 889 -25.25 -26.99 -8.02
CA PRO A 889 -26.06 -28.21 -7.87
C PRO A 889 -25.27 -29.52 -7.98
N SER A 890 -23.97 -29.47 -8.32
CA SER A 890 -23.13 -30.67 -8.61
C SER A 890 -22.85 -31.62 -7.42
N ALA A 891 -23.46 -31.35 -6.28
CA ALA A 891 -23.44 -32.18 -5.07
C ALA A 891 -24.71 -33.04 -4.90
N GLY A 892 -25.69 -32.93 -5.82
CA GLY A 892 -26.99 -33.60 -5.73
C GLY A 892 -26.89 -35.11 -5.48
N CYS A 893 -26.09 -35.82 -6.27
CA CYS A 893 -25.92 -37.27 -6.08
C CYS A 893 -25.32 -37.63 -4.71
N THR A 894 -24.28 -36.93 -4.24
CA THR A 894 -23.70 -37.14 -2.90
C THR A 894 -24.70 -36.90 -1.78
N MET A 895 -25.58 -35.88 -1.90
CA MET A 895 -26.60 -35.61 -0.89
C MET A 895 -27.64 -36.74 -0.81
N ILE A 896 -28.07 -37.28 -1.96
CA ILE A 896 -28.94 -38.47 -1.99
C ILE A 896 -28.24 -39.66 -1.33
N THR A 897 -26.97 -39.95 -1.69
CA THR A 897 -26.24 -41.11 -1.16
C THR A 897 -26.03 -41.01 0.35
N SER A 898 -25.72 -39.81 0.86
CA SER A 898 -25.60 -39.54 2.30
C SER A 898 -26.92 -39.80 3.05
N MET A 899 -28.03 -39.29 2.51
CA MET A 899 -29.37 -39.53 3.06
C MET A 899 -29.79 -41.00 3.00
N LEU A 900 -29.50 -41.72 1.91
CA LEU A 900 -29.81 -43.15 1.76
C LEU A 900 -28.93 -44.04 2.65
N SER A 901 -27.64 -43.71 2.80
CA SER A 901 -26.73 -44.42 3.71
C SER A 901 -27.29 -44.42 5.14
N LEU A 902 -27.72 -43.24 5.62
CA LEU A 902 -28.35 -43.09 6.93
C LEU A 902 -29.69 -43.86 7.03
N ALA A 903 -30.55 -43.77 6.00
CA ALA A 903 -31.87 -44.40 6.01
C ALA A 903 -31.84 -45.93 6.00
N MET A 904 -30.85 -46.53 5.34
CA MET A 904 -30.65 -47.99 5.27
C MET A 904 -29.73 -48.54 6.37
N GLY A 905 -29.04 -47.68 7.13
CA GLY A 905 -28.01 -48.08 8.09
C GLY A 905 -26.76 -48.70 7.46
N LYS A 906 -26.47 -48.39 6.19
CA LYS A 906 -25.39 -49.02 5.39
C LYS A 906 -24.32 -47.97 5.04
N PRO A 907 -23.03 -48.20 5.34
CA PRO A 907 -21.95 -47.33 4.85
C PRO A 907 -21.76 -47.49 3.33
N VAL A 908 -21.14 -46.50 2.69
CA VAL A 908 -20.79 -46.57 1.25
C VAL A 908 -19.46 -47.30 1.00
N LYS A 909 -19.25 -47.75 -0.25
CA LYS A 909 -17.99 -48.36 -0.73
C LYS A 909 -16.75 -47.53 -0.33
N LYS A 910 -15.67 -48.19 0.11
CA LYS A 910 -14.41 -47.54 0.48
C LYS A 910 -13.73 -46.88 -0.73
N ASP A 911 -12.96 -45.81 -0.48
CA ASP A 911 -12.17 -45.10 -1.50
C ASP A 911 -13.03 -44.59 -2.70
N LEU A 912 -14.31 -44.29 -2.46
CA LEU A 912 -15.30 -43.79 -3.43
C LEU A 912 -15.56 -42.27 -3.27
N ALA A 913 -15.59 -41.53 -4.37
CA ALA A 913 -16.22 -40.21 -4.43
C ALA A 913 -17.01 -39.97 -5.72
N MET A 914 -17.96 -39.05 -5.66
CA MET A 914 -18.90 -38.76 -6.75
C MET A 914 -19.21 -37.28 -6.88
N THR A 915 -19.74 -36.90 -8.04
CA THR A 915 -20.30 -35.56 -8.30
C THR A 915 -21.27 -35.63 -9.47
N GLY A 916 -22.32 -34.84 -9.40
CA GLY A 916 -23.42 -34.87 -10.35
C GLY A 916 -24.58 -34.02 -9.86
N GLU A 917 -25.11 -33.17 -10.74
CA GLU A 917 -26.42 -32.57 -10.55
C GLU A 917 -27.50 -33.62 -10.80
N VAL A 918 -28.65 -33.52 -10.13
CA VAL A 918 -29.71 -34.53 -10.18
C VAL A 918 -31.07 -33.89 -10.44
N THR A 919 -31.85 -34.49 -11.35
CA THR A 919 -33.23 -34.07 -11.63
C THR A 919 -34.21 -34.74 -10.67
N LEU A 920 -35.43 -34.18 -10.54
CA LEU A 920 -36.56 -34.86 -9.87
C LEU A 920 -36.93 -36.23 -10.47
N THR A 921 -36.46 -36.54 -11.68
CA THR A 921 -36.63 -37.83 -12.36
C THR A 921 -35.44 -38.79 -12.18
N GLY A 922 -34.47 -38.44 -11.31
CA GLY A 922 -33.31 -39.29 -11.02
C GLY A 922 -32.26 -39.38 -12.13
N ARG A 923 -32.30 -38.50 -13.15
CA ARG A 923 -31.21 -38.38 -14.13
C ARG A 923 -30.06 -37.57 -13.55
N ILE A 924 -28.84 -37.92 -13.96
CA ILE A 924 -27.62 -37.19 -13.60
C ILE A 924 -27.26 -36.23 -14.73
N LEU A 925 -27.05 -34.95 -14.41
CA LEU A 925 -26.72 -33.90 -15.38
C LEU A 925 -25.21 -33.57 -15.37
N PRO A 926 -24.64 -33.13 -16.52
CA PRO A 926 -23.22 -32.79 -16.62
C PRO A 926 -22.80 -31.66 -15.67
N ILE A 927 -21.53 -31.70 -15.28
CA ILE A 927 -20.91 -30.80 -14.31
C ILE A 927 -19.70 -30.07 -14.90
N GLY A 928 -19.36 -28.91 -14.33
CA GLY A 928 -18.10 -28.22 -14.57
C GLY A 928 -16.94 -28.70 -13.67
N GLY A 929 -15.71 -28.39 -14.07
CA GLY A 929 -14.49 -28.60 -13.27
C GLY A 929 -14.01 -30.05 -13.21
N VAL A 930 -14.22 -30.86 -14.26
CA VAL A 930 -13.86 -32.29 -14.31
C VAL A 930 -12.38 -32.49 -14.00
N LYS A 931 -11.47 -31.74 -14.65
CA LYS A 931 -10.01 -31.80 -14.41
C LYS A 931 -9.66 -31.56 -12.94
N GLU A 932 -10.15 -30.46 -12.37
CA GLU A 932 -9.87 -30.05 -11.00
C GLU A 932 -10.40 -31.06 -9.98
N LYS A 933 -11.60 -31.60 -10.22
CA LYS A 933 -12.23 -32.61 -9.37
C LYS A 933 -11.49 -33.95 -9.43
N THR A 934 -11.01 -34.37 -10.60
CA THR A 934 -10.14 -35.56 -10.74
C THR A 934 -8.80 -35.38 -10.02
N ILE A 935 -8.16 -34.21 -10.13
CA ILE A 935 -6.91 -33.90 -9.41
C ILE A 935 -7.13 -33.92 -7.89
N ALA A 936 -8.26 -33.39 -7.39
CA ALA A 936 -8.61 -33.47 -5.98
C ALA A 936 -8.83 -34.91 -5.51
N ALA A 937 -9.44 -35.76 -6.34
CA ALA A 937 -9.63 -37.17 -6.05
C ALA A 937 -8.30 -37.94 -5.95
N ARG A 938 -7.38 -37.76 -6.92
CA ARG A 938 -6.04 -38.35 -6.87
C ARG A 938 -5.27 -37.88 -5.62
N ARG A 939 -5.36 -36.58 -5.26
CA ARG A 939 -4.73 -36.01 -4.05
C ARG A 939 -5.24 -36.62 -2.74
N SER A 940 -6.54 -36.92 -2.63
CA SER A 940 -7.13 -37.55 -1.44
C SER A 940 -7.01 -39.08 -1.42
N ALA A 941 -6.19 -39.66 -2.31
CA ALA A 941 -5.97 -41.11 -2.45
C ALA A 941 -7.26 -41.92 -2.64
N ILE A 942 -8.19 -41.37 -3.42
CA ILE A 942 -9.42 -42.02 -3.88
C ILE A 942 -9.06 -43.00 -5.00
N LYS A 943 -9.81 -44.10 -5.12
CA LYS A 943 -9.64 -45.08 -6.21
C LYS A 943 -10.81 -45.08 -7.16
N THR A 944 -12.04 -45.03 -6.64
CA THR A 944 -13.26 -45.16 -7.43
C THR A 944 -13.96 -43.81 -7.53
N LEU A 945 -14.30 -43.43 -8.76
CA LEU A 945 -14.85 -42.12 -9.13
C LEU A 945 -16.17 -42.31 -9.89
N ILE A 946 -17.17 -41.49 -9.59
CA ILE A 946 -18.43 -41.46 -10.36
C ILE A 946 -18.63 -40.05 -10.97
N PHE A 947 -18.77 -40.02 -12.29
CA PHE A 947 -19.07 -38.82 -13.08
C PHE A 947 -20.35 -39.01 -13.93
N PRO A 948 -21.04 -37.92 -14.32
CA PRO A 948 -22.12 -37.98 -15.31
C PRO A 948 -21.61 -38.50 -16.66
N ALA A 949 -22.38 -39.34 -17.34
CA ALA A 949 -21.98 -39.93 -18.63
C ALA A 949 -21.68 -38.86 -19.71
N ALA A 950 -22.40 -37.74 -19.67
CA ALA A 950 -22.17 -36.59 -20.55
C ALA A 950 -20.77 -35.95 -20.40
N ASN A 951 -20.12 -36.07 -19.24
CA ASN A 951 -18.77 -35.56 -19.01
C ASN A 951 -17.64 -36.50 -19.48
N LYS A 952 -17.97 -37.66 -20.08
CA LYS A 952 -16.96 -38.60 -20.53
C LYS A 952 -15.96 -37.98 -21.51
N ARG A 953 -16.41 -37.14 -22.45
CA ARG A 953 -15.52 -36.40 -23.36
C ARG A 953 -14.50 -35.54 -22.60
N ASP A 954 -14.98 -34.76 -21.64
CA ASP A 954 -14.15 -33.81 -20.88
C ASP A 954 -13.14 -34.53 -19.95
N PHE A 955 -13.46 -35.78 -19.57
CA PHE A 955 -12.51 -36.68 -18.92
C PHE A 955 -11.54 -37.33 -19.91
N ASP A 956 -12.01 -37.77 -21.09
CA ASP A 956 -11.19 -38.37 -22.13
C ASP A 956 -10.13 -37.37 -22.68
N GLU A 957 -10.39 -36.07 -22.63
CA GLU A 957 -9.43 -34.98 -22.91
C GLU A 957 -8.31 -34.81 -21.84
N LEU A 958 -8.41 -35.43 -20.65
CA LEU A 958 -7.37 -35.30 -19.62
C LEU A 958 -6.09 -36.10 -19.94
N ALA A 959 -4.93 -35.55 -19.59
CA ALA A 959 -3.65 -36.23 -19.71
C ALA A 959 -3.60 -37.55 -18.89
N SER A 960 -2.83 -38.53 -19.37
CA SER A 960 -2.77 -39.89 -18.80
C SER A 960 -2.38 -39.92 -17.32
N ASN A 961 -1.42 -39.09 -16.92
CA ASN A 961 -0.99 -38.88 -15.54
C ASN A 961 -2.09 -38.37 -14.59
N VAL A 962 -3.18 -37.78 -15.10
CA VAL A 962 -4.36 -37.38 -14.29
C VAL A 962 -5.33 -38.56 -14.10
N LYS A 963 -5.34 -39.51 -15.04
CA LYS A 963 -6.24 -40.68 -15.05
C LYS A 963 -5.66 -41.90 -14.33
N GLU A 964 -4.33 -42.00 -14.27
CA GLU A 964 -3.63 -43.17 -13.73
C GLU A 964 -3.95 -43.41 -12.25
N GLY A 965 -4.27 -44.67 -11.92
CA GLY A 965 -4.68 -45.08 -10.57
C GLY A 965 -6.16 -44.86 -10.22
N LEU A 966 -6.98 -44.29 -11.12
CA LEU A 966 -8.41 -44.05 -10.91
C LEU A 966 -9.30 -44.98 -11.75
N GLU A 967 -10.20 -45.69 -11.09
CA GLU A 967 -11.36 -46.35 -11.68
C GLU A 967 -12.51 -45.34 -11.80
N VAL A 968 -13.01 -45.10 -13.02
CA VAL A 968 -14.03 -44.07 -13.27
C VAL A 968 -15.26 -44.67 -13.93
N HIS A 969 -16.39 -44.62 -13.21
CA HIS A 969 -17.70 -45.01 -13.72
C HIS A 969 -18.45 -43.78 -14.25
N PHE A 970 -19.09 -43.94 -15.40
CA PHE A 970 -19.87 -42.93 -16.08
C PHE A 970 -21.35 -43.32 -16.04
N VAL A 971 -22.19 -42.45 -15.47
CA VAL A 971 -23.59 -42.78 -15.14
C VAL A 971 -24.61 -41.80 -15.74
N ASP A 972 -25.76 -42.30 -16.18
CA ASP A 972 -26.88 -41.52 -16.70
C ASP A 972 -28.01 -41.32 -15.67
N THR A 973 -28.22 -42.31 -14.77
CA THR A 973 -29.25 -42.29 -13.73
C THR A 973 -28.70 -42.58 -12.35
N TYR A 974 -29.39 -42.09 -11.31
CA TYR A 974 -28.97 -42.30 -9.93
C TYR A 974 -29.05 -43.78 -9.50
N SER A 975 -29.89 -44.60 -10.13
CA SER A 975 -29.97 -46.03 -9.82
C SER A 975 -28.62 -46.75 -10.01
N GLU A 976 -27.85 -46.35 -11.02
CA GLU A 976 -26.47 -46.83 -11.24
C GLU A 976 -25.54 -46.41 -10.09
N ILE A 977 -25.69 -45.18 -9.57
CA ILE A 977 -24.94 -44.69 -8.40
C ILE A 977 -25.29 -45.46 -7.14
N TYR A 978 -26.58 -45.75 -6.92
CA TYR A 978 -27.03 -46.54 -5.78
C TYR A 978 -26.39 -47.93 -5.80
N ASP A 979 -26.43 -48.61 -6.95
CA ASP A 979 -25.89 -49.95 -7.07
C ASP A 979 -24.35 -49.95 -6.92
N LEU A 980 -23.63 -49.00 -7.53
CA LEU A 980 -22.17 -48.82 -7.34
C LEU A 980 -21.73 -48.41 -5.92
N ALA A 981 -22.57 -47.67 -5.18
CA ALA A 981 -22.22 -47.15 -3.86
C ALA A 981 -22.54 -48.12 -2.71
N PHE A 982 -23.54 -49.01 -2.88
CA PHE A 982 -24.06 -49.87 -1.81
C PHE A 982 -24.01 -51.37 -2.11
N GLN A 983 -23.90 -51.81 -3.37
CA GLN A 983 -23.63 -53.22 -3.66
C GLN A 983 -22.10 -53.45 -3.67
N GLY A 984 -21.62 -54.25 -2.72
CA GLY A 984 -20.25 -54.73 -2.74
C GLY A 984 -20.04 -55.76 -3.85
N ASP A 985 -18.79 -55.97 -4.24
CA ASP A 985 -18.40 -56.90 -5.29
C ASP A 985 -18.80 -58.35 -4.91
N ALA A 986 -19.91 -58.83 -5.46
CA ALA A 986 -20.43 -60.20 -5.29
C ALA A 986 -19.59 -61.22 -6.08
N GLY A 987 -18.29 -61.29 -5.76
CA GLY A 987 -17.27 -61.92 -6.61
C GLY A 987 -16.13 -62.65 -5.88
N THR A 988 -16.11 -62.70 -4.54
CA THR A 988 -15.11 -63.49 -3.77
C THR A 988 -15.69 -64.24 -2.57
N GLU A 989 -16.76 -65.02 -2.79
CA GLU A 989 -17.04 -66.21 -1.98
C GLU A 989 -16.77 -67.47 -2.81
N THR A 990 -15.55 -68.02 -2.75
CA THR A 990 -15.27 -69.42 -3.10
C THR A 990 -13.90 -69.87 -2.59
N SER A 991 -13.87 -71.08 -2.00
CA SER A 991 -12.70 -71.90 -1.59
C SER A 991 -11.62 -71.23 -0.73
#